data_AF-A0A956I145-F1
#
_entry.id   AF-A0A956I145-F1
#
_cell.length_a   1.000
_cell.length_b   1.000
_cell.length_c   1.000
_cell.angle_alpha   90.00
_cell.angle_beta   90.00
_cell.angle_gamma   90.00
#
_symmetry.space_group_name_H-M   'P 1'
#
loop_
_entity.id
_entity.type
_entity.pdbx_description
1 polymer ?
#
loop_
_entity_poly.entity_id
_entity_poly.type
_entity_poly.pdbx_seq_one_letter_code
_entity_poly.pdbx_strand_id
1 'polypeptide(L)'
;MALRSSFVVLAGCALVALAACSGDCVADRCDPCGGCLPWLECRGGVCVCPVGTTECGPACVTLSDDAAHCGACGNACPRGAACLGGACACPAGSAACEGTCRDVQSDPASCGACGVACAADQGCVDGLCVCDEPALDACPDGCFDLASDDSSCGACGQACPSGASCVSGVCACPRGYTVCDGACVTTLTDASHCGGCGRRCASEQRCEAGACACPGSETLCSGACVDLDADVAHCGDCTRVCDADQGCVGGRCVPSLRWHHEEPSGGSMFVGPYVWDGRVAVSPSGDIYLAFSDPDEDVQLVRLAPDGTVVWRQRFRTYARRVDALTAGDGFVVMAATFEILWTPPLSSTHYASGTGRDVAIVAVEDDGTVRWQRFVDAAGDDSAGGVAVAGDRVVIAGSVTGAHDYGGGSLPADLYRDAFVYEVSAADGSYVAARVFGTRVTQRPVFVAIRPDGDVVVAGLGNNGLSLGGPPLPSFPDGFVARLGPGLSHVWSRAFAATYVYALAIDSAGHVFISGQVTGPTDFGDGVALALGRSDAATYLLSMDGDSGASRWVTRIGGGAHDEPRGLAVDGRDHLWVAAGSAGGLGGADAILASVDPSGRLVYSRAFGGAGADHATGVAISGDTLAFAGRFTGRATFGGSVVVSTDYDVFVLSMGL
;
A
#
# COMPACT_ATOMS: atom_id res chain seq x y z
N MET A 1 -31.83 47.62 24.58
CA MET A 1 -32.64 48.82 24.82
C MET A 1 -32.86 48.92 26.32
N ALA A 2 -32.18 49.87 26.96
CA ALA A 2 -32.44 50.24 28.34
C ALA A 2 -33.91 50.70 28.50
N LEU A 3 -34.47 50.57 29.70
CA LEU A 3 -35.36 51.51 30.38
C LEU A 3 -35.78 50.86 31.71
N ARG A 4 -35.17 51.29 32.82
CA ARG A 4 -35.72 52.27 33.79
C ARG A 4 -36.81 51.67 34.69
N SER A 5 -36.60 51.77 36.00
CA SER A 5 -37.58 52.39 36.90
C SER A 5 -36.92 52.81 38.21
N SER A 6 -36.93 54.12 38.41
CA SER A 6 -36.58 54.85 39.62
C SER A 6 -37.71 54.74 40.67
N PHE A 7 -37.41 54.89 41.96
CA PHE A 7 -37.86 56.01 42.81
C PHE A 7 -37.62 55.75 44.32
N VAL A 8 -36.93 56.72 44.92
CA VAL A 8 -37.14 57.30 46.27
C VAL A 8 -36.70 56.51 47.50
N VAL A 9 -35.49 56.88 47.94
CA VAL A 9 -35.12 57.02 49.34
C VAL A 9 -35.67 58.36 49.84
N LEU A 10 -36.51 58.33 50.88
CA LEU A 10 -36.76 59.48 51.75
C LEU A 10 -36.43 59.06 53.18
N ALA A 11 -35.26 59.48 53.63
CA ALA A 11 -34.87 59.48 55.03
C ALA A 11 -35.69 60.54 55.77
N GLY A 12 -36.39 60.11 56.82
CA GLY A 12 -37.02 60.98 57.80
C GLY A 12 -36.55 60.56 59.19
N CYS A 13 -35.42 61.12 59.61
CA CYS A 13 -34.96 61.03 61.00
C CYS A 13 -35.75 62.03 61.85
N ALA A 14 -36.06 61.59 63.07
CA ALA A 14 -36.33 62.39 64.26
C ALA A 14 -37.60 63.26 64.29
N LEU A 15 -38.59 62.80 65.06
CA LEU A 15 -39.28 63.68 65.99
C LEU A 15 -39.14 63.08 67.40
N VAL A 16 -38.30 63.77 68.16
CA VAL A 16 -38.06 63.64 69.58
C VAL A 16 -39.33 64.01 70.34
N ALA A 17 -39.57 63.23 71.40
CA ALA A 17 -40.34 63.53 72.60
C ALA A 17 -41.81 63.93 72.45
N LEU A 18 -42.68 63.10 73.03
CA LEU A 18 -43.62 63.60 74.04
C LEU A 18 -44.00 62.45 75.00
N ALA A 19 -43.66 62.70 76.27
CA ALA A 19 -44.17 62.06 77.49
C ALA A 19 -43.85 60.56 77.72
N ALA A 20 -42.66 60.33 78.29
CA ALA A 20 -42.54 59.35 79.35
C ALA A 20 -43.51 59.74 80.48
N CYS A 21 -44.49 58.89 80.81
CA CYS A 21 -45.13 58.96 82.11
C CYS A 21 -44.27 58.13 83.07
N SER A 22 -43.21 58.74 83.59
CA SER A 22 -42.56 58.29 84.82
C SER A 22 -43.45 58.72 85.99
N GLY A 23 -44.53 57.98 86.22
CA GLY A 23 -45.46 58.22 87.32
C GLY A 23 -45.46 57.02 88.25
N ASP A 24 -45.00 57.23 89.48
CA ASP A 24 -45.14 56.26 90.57
C ASP A 24 -46.61 55.86 90.71
N CYS A 25 -46.91 54.59 90.45
CA CYS A 25 -48.24 54.03 90.63
C CYS A 25 -48.46 53.60 92.09
N VAL A 26 -49.48 54.14 92.77
CA VAL A 26 -49.90 53.72 94.12
C VAL A 26 -51.34 53.21 94.08
N ALA A 27 -51.52 51.92 94.35
CA ALA A 27 -52.79 51.25 94.67
C ALA A 27 -53.95 51.45 93.66
N ASP A 28 -53.77 50.94 92.45
CA ASP A 28 -54.82 50.54 91.50
C ASP A 28 -55.87 51.58 91.02
N ARG A 29 -55.69 52.91 91.17
CA ARG A 29 -56.55 53.93 90.48
C ARG A 29 -55.78 55.18 89.99
N CYS A 30 -55.98 55.54 88.70
CA CYS A 30 -55.28 56.57 87.87
C CYS A 30 -55.76 58.02 88.14
N ASP A 31 -55.04 59.14 87.87
CA ASP A 31 -54.57 59.67 86.55
C ASP A 31 -53.69 60.97 86.74
N PRO A 32 -52.96 61.54 85.75
CA PRO A 32 -53.42 61.80 84.37
C PRO A 32 -52.73 60.99 83.22
N CYS A 33 -52.00 59.90 83.50
CA CYS A 33 -51.56 58.96 82.45
C CYS A 33 -52.08 57.55 82.71
N GLY A 34 -53.23 57.23 82.12
CA GLY A 34 -53.96 55.98 82.35
C GLY A 34 -53.13 54.71 82.22
N GLY A 35 -53.02 53.98 83.34
CA GLY A 35 -52.74 52.55 83.45
C GLY A 35 -51.41 52.03 82.90
N CYS A 36 -50.93 50.92 83.45
CA CYS A 36 -49.96 50.09 82.71
C CYS A 36 -50.64 49.55 81.43
N LEU A 37 -49.85 49.35 80.36
CA LEU A 37 -50.35 48.67 79.18
C LEU A 37 -50.92 47.29 79.59
N PRO A 38 -51.94 46.76 78.89
CA PRO A 38 -52.69 45.57 79.33
C PRO A 38 -51.85 44.32 79.63
N TRP A 39 -50.60 44.26 79.18
CA TRP A 39 -49.66 43.15 79.35
C TRP A 39 -48.53 43.42 80.38
N LEU A 40 -48.53 44.58 81.04
CA LEU A 40 -47.59 44.96 82.10
C LEU A 40 -48.28 44.98 83.47
N GLU A 41 -47.55 44.60 84.52
CA GLU A 41 -48.02 44.65 85.91
C GLU A 41 -47.34 45.78 86.69
N CYS A 42 -48.11 46.47 87.53
CA CYS A 42 -47.55 47.48 88.43
C CYS A 42 -46.92 46.80 89.64
N ARG A 43 -45.60 46.94 89.81
CA ARG A 43 -44.89 46.49 91.02
C ARG A 43 -43.97 47.58 91.52
N GLY A 44 -44.20 48.05 92.75
CA GLY A 44 -43.35 49.06 93.38
C GLY A 44 -43.34 50.41 92.66
N GLY A 45 -44.44 50.80 92.01
CA GLY A 45 -44.58 52.08 91.32
C GLY A 45 -44.18 52.08 89.84
N VAL A 46 -43.60 50.99 89.33
CA VAL A 46 -43.13 50.86 87.94
C VAL A 46 -43.92 49.78 87.20
N CYS A 47 -44.29 50.03 85.94
CA CYS A 47 -44.87 49.02 85.06
C CYS A 47 -43.76 48.08 84.58
N VAL A 48 -43.83 46.81 84.96
CA VAL A 48 -42.84 45.79 84.61
C VAL A 48 -43.55 44.53 84.11
N CYS A 49 -42.86 43.70 83.35
CA CYS A 49 -43.41 42.41 82.94
C CYS A 49 -43.68 41.49 84.17
N PRO A 50 -44.68 40.59 84.07
CA PRO A 50 -44.89 39.53 85.06
C PRO A 50 -43.60 38.76 85.38
N VAL A 51 -43.47 38.23 86.61
CA VAL A 51 -42.26 37.47 87.00
C VAL A 51 -42.08 36.31 86.02
N GLY A 52 -40.86 36.14 85.50
CA GLY A 52 -40.54 35.07 84.55
C GLY A 52 -40.74 35.44 83.08
N THR A 53 -41.18 36.67 82.78
CA THR A 53 -41.33 37.17 81.40
C THR A 53 -40.45 38.38 81.15
N THR A 54 -40.06 38.61 79.90
CA THR A 54 -39.20 39.72 79.45
C THR A 54 -39.95 40.59 78.45
N GLU A 55 -39.73 41.90 78.50
CA GLU A 55 -40.36 42.86 77.59
C GLU A 55 -39.70 42.78 76.20
N CYS A 56 -40.44 42.30 75.20
CA CYS A 56 -39.97 42.12 73.83
C CYS A 56 -40.82 42.92 72.83
N GLY A 57 -40.82 44.24 72.98
CA GLY A 57 -41.65 45.14 72.19
C GLY A 57 -43.05 45.29 72.79
N PRO A 58 -44.16 45.04 72.06
CA PRO A 58 -45.51 45.24 72.57
C PRO A 58 -46.02 44.07 73.44
N ALA A 59 -45.16 43.20 73.96
CA ALA A 59 -45.57 42.03 74.73
C ALA A 59 -44.51 41.60 75.75
N CYS A 60 -44.97 41.04 76.86
CA CYS A 60 -44.16 40.30 77.81
C CYS A 60 -44.19 38.82 77.45
N VAL A 61 -43.02 38.25 77.15
CA VAL A 61 -42.88 36.87 76.66
C VAL A 61 -41.93 36.07 77.55
N THR A 62 -42.19 34.78 77.67
CA THR A 62 -41.33 33.88 78.43
C THR A 62 -40.22 33.39 77.50
N LEU A 63 -38.99 33.88 77.68
CA LEU A 63 -37.87 33.54 76.80
C LEU A 63 -37.48 32.06 76.85
N SER A 64 -37.97 31.29 77.84
CA SER A 64 -37.62 29.88 78.00
C SER A 64 -38.44 28.91 77.15
N ASP A 65 -39.62 29.31 76.67
CA ASP A 65 -40.55 28.45 75.91
C ASP A 65 -41.26 29.15 74.73
N ASP A 66 -41.12 30.47 74.58
CA ASP A 66 -41.66 31.20 73.44
C ASP A 66 -40.80 31.00 72.18
N ALA A 67 -41.37 30.36 71.15
CA ALA A 67 -40.68 30.04 69.91
C ALA A 67 -40.34 31.26 69.02
N ALA A 68 -40.97 32.43 69.23
CA ALA A 68 -40.64 33.67 68.51
C ALA A 68 -39.59 34.54 69.25
N HIS A 69 -39.34 34.26 70.53
CA HIS A 69 -38.44 35.03 71.40
C HIS A 69 -37.54 34.13 72.25
N CYS A 70 -37.01 33.05 71.69
CA CYS A 70 -36.31 32.02 72.45
C CYS A 70 -34.91 32.47 72.92
N GLY A 71 -34.69 32.52 74.22
CA GLY A 71 -33.45 32.97 74.86
C GLY A 71 -33.18 34.48 74.79
N ALA A 72 -33.74 35.19 73.79
CA ALA A 72 -33.68 36.63 73.64
C ALA A 72 -34.85 37.17 72.77
N CYS A 73 -35.20 38.44 72.96
CA CYS A 73 -36.26 39.09 72.18
C CYS A 73 -35.97 39.05 70.66
N GLY A 74 -36.93 38.55 69.88
CA GLY A 74 -36.83 38.49 68.42
C GLY A 74 -36.01 37.32 67.89
N ASN A 75 -35.47 36.47 68.77
CA ASN A 75 -34.79 35.25 68.36
C ASN A 75 -35.80 34.13 68.09
N ALA A 76 -36.41 34.18 66.90
CA ALA A 76 -37.38 33.18 66.47
C ALA A 76 -36.67 31.86 66.12
N CYS A 77 -37.20 30.75 66.63
CA CYS A 77 -36.67 29.43 66.33
C CYS A 77 -36.90 29.04 64.86
N PRO A 78 -35.98 28.23 64.29
CA PRO A 78 -36.15 27.58 63.00
C PRO A 78 -37.55 26.95 62.84
N ARG A 79 -38.07 26.89 61.60
CA ARG A 79 -39.36 26.25 61.36
C ARG A 79 -39.32 24.79 61.84
N GLY A 80 -40.23 24.42 62.73
CA GLY A 80 -40.32 23.08 63.33
C GLY A 80 -39.49 22.89 64.61
N ALA A 81 -38.68 23.88 65.04
CA ALA A 81 -37.99 23.84 66.33
C ALA A 81 -38.88 24.39 67.46
N ALA A 82 -38.71 23.84 68.66
CA ALA A 82 -39.32 24.35 69.88
C ALA A 82 -38.30 25.13 70.71
N CYS A 83 -38.77 26.09 71.49
CA CYS A 83 -37.94 26.72 72.52
C CYS A 83 -37.97 25.85 73.77
N LEU A 84 -36.80 25.31 74.17
CA LEU A 84 -36.67 24.47 75.35
C LEU A 84 -35.58 25.04 76.25
N GLY A 85 -35.98 25.66 77.36
CA GLY A 85 -35.03 26.23 78.33
C GLY A 85 -34.25 27.43 77.80
N GLY A 86 -34.82 28.16 76.82
CA GLY A 86 -34.17 29.33 76.22
C GLY A 86 -33.23 29.03 75.05
N ALA A 87 -33.20 27.78 74.57
CA ALA A 87 -32.49 27.40 73.37
C ALA A 87 -33.45 26.76 72.36
N CYS A 88 -33.30 27.12 71.08
CA CYS A 88 -34.04 26.47 70.01
C CYS A 88 -33.50 25.07 69.78
N ALA A 89 -34.35 24.07 69.92
CA ALA A 89 -34.01 22.67 69.72
C ALA A 89 -35.00 22.03 68.74
N CYS A 90 -34.46 21.26 67.80
CA CYS A 90 -35.28 20.41 66.94
C CYS A 90 -35.76 19.17 67.72
N PRO A 91 -36.91 18.57 67.33
CA PRO A 91 -37.36 17.30 67.88
C PRO A 91 -36.28 16.20 67.82
N ALA A 92 -36.33 15.23 68.73
CA ALA A 92 -35.42 14.10 68.71
C ALA A 92 -35.48 13.38 67.35
N GLY A 93 -34.31 13.06 66.78
CA GLY A 93 -34.20 12.49 65.43
C GLY A 93 -34.17 13.51 64.30
N SER A 94 -34.23 14.82 64.59
CA SER A 94 -34.14 15.89 63.57
C SER A 94 -33.02 16.89 63.87
N ALA A 95 -32.51 17.53 62.82
CA ALA A 95 -31.45 18.54 62.91
C ALA A 95 -31.86 19.84 62.23
N ALA A 96 -31.30 20.97 62.68
CA ALA A 96 -31.55 22.28 62.09
C ALA A 96 -30.73 22.44 60.80
N CYS A 97 -31.37 22.25 59.64
CA CYS A 97 -30.74 22.38 58.33
C CYS A 97 -31.29 23.64 57.63
N GLU A 98 -30.41 24.62 57.41
CA GLU A 98 -30.76 25.89 56.73
C GLU A 98 -31.98 26.62 57.33
N GLY A 99 -32.12 26.59 58.67
CA GLY A 99 -33.21 27.30 59.38
C GLY A 99 -34.55 26.56 59.43
N THR A 100 -34.58 25.27 59.09
CA THR A 100 -35.74 24.39 59.28
C THR A 100 -35.30 23.06 59.90
N CYS A 101 -36.08 22.48 60.81
CA CYS A 101 -35.80 21.14 61.31
C CYS A 101 -36.13 20.11 60.23
N ARG A 102 -35.14 19.28 59.86
CA ARG A 102 -35.30 18.14 58.95
C ARG A 102 -35.09 16.84 59.71
N ASP A 103 -35.92 15.86 59.45
CA ASP A 103 -35.80 14.52 60.03
C ASP A 103 -34.55 13.83 59.49
N VAL A 104 -33.53 13.64 60.32
CA VAL A 104 -32.28 13.02 59.89
C VAL A 104 -32.32 11.50 60.02
N GLN A 105 -33.44 10.91 60.45
CA GLN A 105 -33.62 9.47 60.56
C GLN A 105 -34.31 8.87 59.35
N SER A 106 -35.17 9.64 58.67
CA SER A 106 -35.99 9.13 57.56
C SER A 106 -36.05 10.02 56.31
N ASP A 107 -35.56 11.28 56.34
CA ASP A 107 -35.53 12.14 55.14
C ASP A 107 -34.33 11.76 54.25
N PRO A 108 -34.54 11.25 53.02
CA PRO A 108 -33.44 10.93 52.09
C PRO A 108 -32.62 12.15 51.69
N ALA A 109 -33.12 13.38 51.84
CA ALA A 109 -32.38 14.59 51.54
C ALA A 109 -31.48 15.09 52.70
N SER A 110 -31.54 14.48 53.88
CA SER A 110 -30.77 14.90 55.07
C SER A 110 -30.50 13.72 56.02
N CYS A 111 -30.13 12.57 55.49
CA CYS A 111 -29.98 11.32 56.23
C CYS A 111 -28.73 11.31 57.11
N GLY A 112 -28.90 11.11 58.42
CA GLY A 112 -27.83 11.13 59.43
C GLY A 112 -27.35 12.53 59.82
N ALA A 113 -27.27 13.46 58.87
CA ALA A 113 -26.90 14.85 59.09
C ALA A 113 -27.41 15.80 58.00
N CYS A 114 -27.38 17.10 58.28
CA CYS A 114 -27.72 18.12 57.29
C CYS A 114 -26.79 18.07 56.07
N GLY A 115 -27.38 18.10 54.87
CA GLY A 115 -26.64 18.09 53.60
C GLY A 115 -26.14 16.72 53.16
N VAL A 116 -26.46 15.65 53.90
CA VAL A 116 -26.20 14.27 53.49
C VAL A 116 -27.44 13.74 52.79
N ALA A 117 -27.44 13.78 51.46
CA ALA A 117 -28.51 13.21 50.66
C ALA A 117 -28.14 11.79 50.23
N CYS A 118 -29.08 10.86 50.34
CA CYS A 118 -28.95 9.52 49.79
C CYS A 118 -29.00 9.55 48.26
N ALA A 119 -28.39 8.56 47.63
CA ALA A 119 -28.48 8.38 46.17
C ALA A 119 -29.92 8.06 45.74
N ALA A 120 -30.19 8.15 44.42
CA ALA A 120 -31.55 8.06 43.89
C ALA A 120 -32.25 6.70 44.13
N ASP A 121 -31.48 5.66 44.40
CA ASP A 121 -31.86 4.26 44.64
C ASP A 121 -31.66 3.84 46.12
N GLN A 122 -31.53 4.81 47.02
CA GLN A 122 -31.34 4.62 48.45
C GLN A 122 -32.44 5.28 49.27
N GLY A 123 -32.87 4.59 50.33
CA GLY A 123 -33.73 5.12 51.38
C GLY A 123 -32.93 5.55 52.61
N CYS A 124 -33.50 6.43 53.44
CA CYS A 124 -32.93 6.76 54.75
C CYS A 124 -33.62 5.92 55.84
N VAL A 125 -32.85 5.06 56.52
CA VAL A 125 -33.34 4.23 57.62
C VAL A 125 -32.42 4.39 58.82
N ASP A 126 -32.97 4.83 59.95
CA ASP A 126 -32.24 5.08 61.21
C ASP A 126 -31.00 5.99 61.03
N GLY A 127 -31.10 6.94 60.10
CA GLY A 127 -30.04 7.90 59.79
C GLY A 127 -28.90 7.35 58.95
N LEU A 128 -29.12 6.22 58.28
CA LEU A 128 -28.19 5.64 57.30
C LEU A 128 -28.86 5.53 55.93
N CYS A 129 -28.13 5.89 54.88
CA CYS A 129 -28.56 5.60 53.52
C CYS A 129 -28.37 4.11 53.27
N VAL A 130 -29.48 3.42 52.97
CA VAL A 130 -29.53 1.98 52.74
C VAL A 130 -30.21 1.71 51.40
N CYS A 131 -29.86 0.60 50.76
CA CYS A 131 -30.47 0.19 49.50
C CYS A 131 -31.89 -0.33 49.72
N ASP A 132 -32.79 -0.01 48.80
CA ASP A 132 -34.15 -0.55 48.80
C ASP A 132 -34.15 -2.08 48.59
N GLU A 133 -33.16 -2.58 47.84
CA GLU A 133 -32.91 -4.01 47.64
C GLU A 133 -31.83 -4.51 48.63
N PRO A 134 -32.16 -5.45 49.55
CA PRO A 134 -31.26 -5.88 50.62
C PRO A 134 -30.07 -6.74 50.15
N ALA A 135 -30.03 -7.12 48.88
CA ALA A 135 -28.93 -7.87 48.28
C ALA A 135 -27.83 -6.97 47.66
N LEU A 136 -28.02 -5.65 47.70
CA LEU A 136 -27.06 -4.66 47.18
C LEU A 136 -26.36 -3.95 48.34
N ASP A 137 -25.10 -3.56 48.09
CA ASP A 137 -24.32 -2.76 49.03
C ASP A 137 -24.55 -1.27 48.76
N ALA A 138 -24.70 -0.49 49.84
CA ALA A 138 -24.90 0.96 49.76
C ALA A 138 -23.56 1.68 49.57
N CYS A 139 -23.39 2.32 48.41
CA CYS A 139 -22.25 3.15 48.06
C CYS A 139 -22.61 4.64 48.04
N PRO A 140 -21.62 5.56 48.13
CA PRO A 140 -21.90 7.01 48.13
C PRO A 140 -22.67 7.52 46.90
N ASP A 141 -22.57 6.80 45.77
CA ASP A 141 -23.12 7.15 44.46
C ASP A 141 -24.28 6.25 44.01
N GLY A 142 -24.66 5.22 44.79
CA GLY A 142 -25.78 4.34 44.48
C GLY A 142 -25.70 2.97 45.15
N CYS A 143 -26.52 2.05 44.70
CA CYS A 143 -26.55 0.66 45.15
C CYS A 143 -25.95 -0.27 44.11
N PHE A 144 -24.93 -1.04 44.52
CA PHE A 144 -24.20 -1.92 43.62
C PHE A 144 -24.08 -3.33 44.22
N ASP A 145 -24.10 -4.34 43.36
CA ASP A 145 -23.72 -5.70 43.76
C ASP A 145 -22.19 -5.80 43.69
N LEU A 146 -21.50 -5.69 44.83
CA LEU A 146 -20.04 -5.72 44.87
C LEU A 146 -19.46 -7.05 44.39
N ALA A 147 -20.28 -8.10 44.23
CA ALA A 147 -19.82 -9.39 43.73
C ALA A 147 -19.81 -9.48 42.19
N SER A 148 -20.56 -8.63 41.50
CA SER A 148 -20.78 -8.76 40.05
C SER A 148 -20.80 -7.45 39.26
N ASP A 149 -20.87 -6.29 39.91
CA ASP A 149 -20.88 -4.99 39.24
C ASP A 149 -19.47 -4.56 38.83
N ASP A 150 -19.28 -4.31 37.54
CA ASP A 150 -17.98 -3.92 36.96
C ASP A 150 -17.53 -2.51 37.38
N SER A 151 -18.44 -1.65 37.87
CA SER A 151 -18.15 -0.27 38.28
C SER A 151 -17.80 -0.16 39.77
N SER A 152 -18.19 -1.15 40.58
CA SER A 152 -17.95 -1.22 42.02
C SER A 152 -17.63 -2.66 42.45
N CYS A 153 -16.51 -3.22 42.00
CA CYS A 153 -16.18 -4.62 42.25
C CYS A 153 -15.36 -4.81 43.53
N GLY A 154 -15.93 -5.52 44.51
CA GLY A 154 -15.32 -5.80 45.81
C GLY A 154 -15.33 -4.62 46.81
N ALA A 155 -15.45 -3.39 46.31
CA ALA A 155 -15.64 -2.17 47.10
C ALA A 155 -16.31 -1.07 46.27
N CYS A 156 -16.98 -0.15 46.94
CA CYS A 156 -17.61 1.01 46.31
C CYS A 156 -16.61 1.87 45.51
N GLY A 157 -16.96 2.18 44.26
CA GLY A 157 -16.14 2.99 43.36
C GLY A 157 -14.89 2.28 42.82
N GLN A 158 -14.73 0.98 43.10
CA GLN A 158 -13.64 0.16 42.58
C GLN A 158 -14.01 -0.42 41.22
N ALA A 159 -13.95 0.40 40.17
CA ALA A 159 -14.21 -0.05 38.81
C ALA A 159 -13.15 -1.05 38.32
N CYS A 160 -13.58 -2.06 37.58
CA CYS A 160 -12.69 -3.02 36.99
C CYS A 160 -11.84 -2.43 35.86
N PRO A 161 -10.58 -2.88 35.71
CA PRO A 161 -9.72 -2.51 34.59
C PRO A 161 -10.38 -2.79 33.24
N SER A 162 -10.00 -2.03 32.20
CA SER A 162 -10.57 -2.17 30.86
C SER A 162 -10.50 -3.63 30.35
N GLY A 163 -11.65 -4.22 30.07
CA GLY A 163 -11.76 -5.60 29.57
C GLY A 163 -11.77 -6.69 30.65
N ALA A 164 -11.73 -6.34 31.93
CA ALA A 164 -12.01 -7.25 33.05
C ALA A 164 -13.51 -7.22 33.39
N SER A 165 -13.98 -8.29 34.02
CA SER A 165 -15.33 -8.34 34.62
C SER A 165 -15.24 -8.71 36.09
N CYS A 166 -16.21 -8.25 36.88
CA CYS A 166 -16.32 -8.57 38.29
C CYS A 166 -16.84 -10.01 38.46
N VAL A 167 -16.05 -10.86 39.09
CA VAL A 167 -16.42 -12.25 39.36
C VAL A 167 -16.19 -12.53 40.84
N SER A 168 -17.28 -12.62 41.61
CA SER A 168 -17.24 -12.87 43.06
C SER A 168 -16.44 -11.81 43.83
N GLY A 169 -16.59 -10.55 43.44
CA GLY A 169 -15.95 -9.40 44.11
C GLY A 169 -14.47 -9.21 43.77
N VAL A 170 -14.00 -9.87 42.71
CA VAL A 170 -12.64 -9.72 42.19
C VAL A 170 -12.70 -9.45 40.69
N CYS A 171 -12.05 -8.37 40.26
CA CYS A 171 -11.88 -8.11 38.83
C CYS A 171 -11.02 -9.19 38.20
N ALA A 172 -11.60 -9.94 37.28
CA ALA A 172 -10.95 -11.05 36.60
C ALA A 172 -10.95 -10.82 35.09
N CYS A 173 -9.80 -11.04 34.45
CA CYS A 173 -9.74 -11.06 33.00
C CYS A 173 -10.32 -12.36 32.44
N PRO A 174 -10.78 -12.34 31.17
CA PRO A 174 -11.07 -13.56 30.42
C PRO A 174 -9.86 -14.51 30.41
N ARG A 175 -10.13 -15.82 30.28
CA ARG A 175 -9.07 -16.83 30.20
C ARG A 175 -8.08 -16.49 29.07
N GLY A 176 -6.78 -16.51 29.39
CA GLY A 176 -5.70 -16.18 28.46
C GLY A 176 -5.27 -14.71 28.48
N TYR A 177 -5.92 -13.87 29.29
CA TYR A 177 -5.57 -12.46 29.47
C TYR A 177 -5.08 -12.20 30.90
N THR A 178 -4.19 -11.23 31.05
CA THR A 178 -3.62 -10.79 32.32
C THR A 178 -3.80 -9.29 32.44
N VAL A 179 -4.09 -8.79 33.66
CA VAL A 179 -4.14 -7.35 33.89
C VAL A 179 -2.74 -6.78 33.82
N CYS A 180 -2.48 -5.92 32.83
CA CYS A 180 -1.27 -5.10 32.74
C CYS A 180 -1.66 -3.65 32.48
N ASP A 181 -1.01 -2.70 33.16
CA ASP A 181 -1.23 -1.25 33.02
C ASP A 181 -2.71 -0.81 33.03
N GLY A 182 -3.54 -1.49 33.82
CA GLY A 182 -4.97 -1.17 33.96
C GLY A 182 -5.87 -1.68 32.85
N ALA A 183 -5.41 -2.66 32.04
CA ALA A 183 -6.23 -3.34 31.04
C ALA A 183 -5.94 -4.84 30.98
N CYS A 184 -6.92 -5.63 30.55
CA CYS A 184 -6.71 -7.04 30.22
C CYS A 184 -6.01 -7.17 28.87
N VAL A 185 -4.77 -7.64 28.90
CA VAL A 185 -3.94 -7.85 27.69
C VAL A 185 -3.50 -9.31 27.60
N THR A 186 -3.22 -9.77 26.38
CA THR A 186 -2.66 -11.10 26.14
C THR A 186 -1.15 -11.01 26.08
N THR A 187 -0.46 -11.67 27.01
CA THR A 187 1.00 -11.70 26.99
C THR A 187 1.57 -12.55 25.86
N LEU A 188 0.72 -13.21 25.06
CA LEU A 188 1.16 -14.06 23.96
C LEU A 188 1.34 -13.30 22.64
N THR A 189 0.63 -12.18 22.48
CA THR A 189 0.59 -11.43 21.21
C THR A 189 0.65 -9.91 21.39
N ASP A 190 0.52 -9.39 22.62
CA ASP A 190 0.67 -7.95 22.88
C ASP A 190 2.15 -7.54 22.88
N ALA A 191 2.54 -6.67 21.95
CA ALA A 191 3.92 -6.22 21.80
C ALA A 191 4.42 -5.33 22.95
N SER A 192 3.53 -4.77 23.78
CA SER A 192 3.88 -3.99 24.97
C SER A 192 3.98 -4.85 26.24
N HIS A 193 3.42 -6.07 26.21
CA HIS A 193 3.34 -6.99 27.35
C HIS A 193 3.78 -8.43 27.00
N CYS A 194 4.78 -8.57 26.14
CA CYS A 194 5.14 -9.86 25.55
C CYS A 194 5.85 -10.79 26.52
N GLY A 195 5.21 -11.93 26.84
CA GLY A 195 5.67 -12.89 27.84
C GLY A 195 5.47 -12.44 29.29
N GLY A 196 5.00 -11.21 29.53
CA GLY A 196 4.73 -10.65 30.85
C GLY A 196 4.47 -9.14 30.81
N CYS A 197 3.84 -8.60 31.86
CA CYS A 197 3.53 -7.17 31.93
C CYS A 197 4.78 -6.28 31.85
N GLY A 198 4.72 -5.21 31.05
CA GLY A 198 5.79 -4.23 30.90
C GLY A 198 6.95 -4.68 30.01
N ARG A 199 6.90 -5.91 29.48
CA ARG A 199 7.93 -6.44 28.57
C ARG A 199 7.61 -6.04 27.13
N ARG A 200 8.08 -4.85 26.76
CA ARG A 200 7.94 -4.30 25.41
C ARG A 200 8.97 -4.91 24.44
N CYS A 201 8.53 -5.29 23.26
CA CYS A 201 9.40 -5.70 22.16
C CYS A 201 10.11 -4.49 21.52
N ALA A 202 11.32 -4.67 20.97
CA ALA A 202 12.04 -3.60 20.28
C ALA A 202 11.28 -3.13 19.01
N SER A 203 11.65 -1.98 18.44
CA SER A 203 10.87 -1.22 17.45
C SER A 203 10.56 -1.92 16.11
N GLU A 204 10.95 -3.17 15.92
CA GLU A 204 10.72 -3.98 14.71
C GLU A 204 10.31 -5.42 15.02
N GLN A 205 10.22 -5.78 16.31
CA GLN A 205 9.85 -7.12 16.76
C GLN A 205 8.34 -7.20 17.05
N ARG A 206 7.75 -8.36 16.78
CA ARG A 206 6.38 -8.70 17.18
C ARG A 206 6.37 -9.66 18.36
N CYS A 207 5.27 -9.69 19.11
CA CYS A 207 5.07 -10.71 20.11
C CYS A 207 4.46 -11.96 19.49
N GLU A 208 5.16 -13.08 19.57
CA GLU A 208 4.72 -14.36 19.02
C GLU A 208 4.90 -15.46 20.08
N ALA A 209 3.78 -16.08 20.48
CA ALA A 209 3.73 -17.09 21.54
C ALA A 209 4.40 -16.65 22.87
N GLY A 210 4.37 -15.36 23.19
CA GLY A 210 4.94 -14.80 24.41
C GLY A 210 6.45 -14.53 24.35
N ALA A 211 7.05 -14.54 23.17
CA ALA A 211 8.43 -14.10 22.95
C ALA A 211 8.48 -13.00 21.88
N CYS A 212 9.37 -12.02 22.07
CA CYS A 212 9.65 -11.03 21.04
C CYS A 212 10.45 -11.71 19.92
N ALA A 213 9.86 -11.76 18.74
CA ALA A 213 10.41 -12.41 17.55
C ALA A 213 10.34 -11.45 16.36
N CYS A 214 11.16 -11.71 15.36
CA CYS A 214 11.14 -10.93 14.13
C CYS A 214 9.96 -11.33 13.22
N PRO A 215 9.46 -10.41 12.39
CA PRO A 215 8.40 -10.72 11.48
C PRO A 215 8.85 -11.70 10.37
N GLY A 216 7.91 -12.50 9.86
CA GLY A 216 8.15 -13.46 8.78
C GLY A 216 9.26 -14.47 9.11
N SER A 217 10.21 -14.59 8.20
CA SER A 217 11.43 -15.40 8.30
C SER A 217 12.69 -14.59 8.65
N GLU A 218 12.54 -13.34 9.06
CA GLU A 218 13.67 -12.48 9.42
C GLU A 218 14.37 -12.96 10.69
N THR A 219 15.67 -12.67 10.79
CA THR A 219 16.52 -13.06 11.92
C THR A 219 16.87 -11.85 12.78
N LEU A 220 16.85 -12.02 14.10
CA LEU A 220 17.26 -10.97 15.03
C LEU A 220 18.78 -10.82 15.03
N CYS A 221 19.29 -9.78 14.38
CA CYS A 221 20.70 -9.45 14.32
C CYS A 221 20.99 -8.19 15.12
N SER A 222 21.77 -8.32 16.20
CA SER A 222 22.19 -7.20 17.06
C SER A 222 21.04 -6.31 17.56
N GLY A 223 19.84 -6.87 17.71
CA GLY A 223 18.64 -6.16 18.19
C GLY A 223 17.73 -5.59 17.10
N ALA A 224 18.09 -5.69 15.82
CA ALA A 224 17.26 -5.34 14.67
C ALA A 224 16.79 -6.60 13.94
N CYS A 225 15.62 -6.53 13.31
CA CYS A 225 15.12 -7.63 12.49
C CYS A 225 15.67 -7.48 11.08
N VAL A 226 16.37 -8.51 10.61
CA VAL A 226 17.10 -8.46 9.35
C VAL A 226 16.75 -9.66 8.50
N ASP A 227 16.45 -9.39 7.23
CA ASP A 227 16.30 -10.42 6.21
C ASP A 227 17.68 -10.88 5.74
N LEU A 228 18.13 -12.04 6.26
CA LEU A 228 19.42 -12.62 5.88
C LEU A 228 19.49 -12.99 4.39
N ASP A 229 18.37 -13.10 3.68
CA ASP A 229 18.38 -13.45 2.27
C ASP A 229 18.60 -12.25 1.34
N ALA A 230 18.45 -11.02 1.86
CA ALA A 230 18.45 -9.79 1.07
C ALA A 230 19.29 -8.64 1.65
N ASP A 231 19.59 -8.64 2.95
CA ASP A 231 20.34 -7.57 3.60
C ASP A 231 21.85 -7.67 3.32
N VAL A 232 22.40 -6.61 2.74
CA VAL A 232 23.83 -6.55 2.34
C VAL A 232 24.78 -6.45 3.53
N ALA A 233 24.31 -6.03 4.71
CA ALA A 233 25.13 -5.96 5.91
C ALA A 233 25.07 -7.25 6.75
N HIS A 234 24.12 -8.15 6.46
CA HIS A 234 23.87 -9.38 7.21
C HIS A 234 23.51 -10.55 6.28
N CYS A 235 24.20 -10.69 5.16
CA CYS A 235 23.84 -11.64 4.13
C CYS A 235 24.10 -13.08 4.58
N GLY A 236 23.06 -13.88 4.77
CA GLY A 236 23.02 -15.28 5.18
C GLY A 236 23.50 -15.57 6.60
N ASP A 237 24.05 -14.58 7.30
CA ASP A 237 24.27 -14.59 8.75
C ASP A 237 24.37 -13.15 9.28
N CYS A 238 24.18 -12.97 10.60
CA CYS A 238 24.14 -11.65 11.25
C CYS A 238 25.47 -10.87 11.25
N THR A 239 26.52 -11.34 10.60
CA THR A 239 27.83 -10.68 10.60
C THR A 239 28.42 -10.50 9.21
N ARG A 240 27.81 -11.10 8.18
CA ARG A 240 28.36 -11.13 6.83
C ARG A 240 27.90 -9.93 6.02
N VAL A 241 28.81 -8.97 5.91
CA VAL A 241 28.66 -7.80 5.04
C VAL A 241 29.16 -8.17 3.63
N CYS A 242 28.37 -7.87 2.61
CA CYS A 242 28.78 -7.97 1.21
C CYS A 242 29.62 -6.76 0.81
N ASP A 243 30.55 -6.96 -0.14
CA ASP A 243 31.41 -5.88 -0.63
C ASP A 243 30.59 -4.79 -1.37
N ALA A 244 31.20 -3.62 -1.58
CA ALA A 244 30.51 -2.46 -2.17
C ALA A 244 29.96 -2.70 -3.60
N ASP A 245 30.42 -3.75 -4.28
CA ASP A 245 30.00 -4.20 -5.60
C ASP A 245 29.20 -5.53 -5.56
N GLN A 246 28.62 -5.87 -4.41
CA GLN A 246 27.83 -7.08 -4.18
C GLN A 246 26.44 -6.78 -3.57
N GLY A 247 25.45 -7.58 -3.92
CA GLY A 247 24.15 -7.66 -3.25
C GLY A 247 23.98 -8.99 -2.51
N CYS A 248 23.01 -9.09 -1.61
CA CYS A 248 22.66 -10.36 -0.97
C CYS A 248 21.50 -11.03 -1.69
N VAL A 249 21.66 -12.31 -2.07
CA VAL A 249 20.59 -13.12 -2.68
C VAL A 249 20.63 -14.54 -2.08
N GLY A 250 19.54 -14.94 -1.42
CA GLY A 250 19.40 -16.28 -0.82
C GLY A 250 20.51 -16.58 0.19
N GLY A 251 20.90 -15.55 0.94
CA GLY A 251 21.94 -15.62 1.95
C GLY A 251 23.35 -15.70 1.39
N ARG A 252 23.58 -15.33 0.12
CA ARG A 252 24.92 -15.29 -0.51
C ARG A 252 25.19 -13.93 -1.10
N CYS A 253 26.40 -13.41 -0.86
CA CYS A 253 26.87 -12.22 -1.53
C CYS A 253 27.15 -12.58 -3.00
N VAL A 254 26.42 -11.93 -3.89
CA VAL A 254 26.54 -12.06 -5.34
C VAL A 254 26.90 -10.69 -5.92
N PRO A 255 27.62 -10.58 -7.03
CA PRO A 255 27.89 -9.29 -7.67
C PRO A 255 26.60 -8.46 -7.86
N SER A 256 26.62 -7.20 -7.46
CA SER A 256 25.46 -6.31 -7.50
C SER A 256 25.08 -5.93 -8.94
N LEU A 257 23.77 -5.90 -9.20
CA LEU A 257 23.17 -5.07 -10.25
C LEU A 257 23.79 -3.68 -10.23
N ARG A 258 24.47 -3.26 -11.30
CA ARG A 258 24.93 -1.89 -11.44
C ARG A 258 23.75 -1.05 -11.94
N TRP A 259 23.33 -0.12 -11.09
CA TRP A 259 22.37 0.91 -11.45
C TRP A 259 23.11 2.10 -12.03
N HIS A 260 22.65 2.61 -13.16
CA HIS A 260 23.31 3.70 -13.86
C HIS A 260 22.43 4.93 -13.95
N HIS A 261 22.90 5.98 -13.30
CA HIS A 261 22.36 7.32 -13.34
C HIS A 261 23.55 8.28 -13.25
N GLU A 262 23.72 9.17 -14.20
CA GLU A 262 24.40 10.45 -13.95
C GLU A 262 23.95 11.50 -14.97
N GLU A 263 23.93 12.75 -14.54
CA GLU A 263 23.50 13.88 -15.35
C GLU A 263 24.53 15.00 -15.34
N PRO A 264 24.66 15.78 -16.44
CA PRO A 264 25.42 17.03 -16.41
C PRO A 264 24.61 18.29 -16.04
N SER A 265 23.38 18.16 -15.51
CA SER A 265 22.73 19.19 -14.66
C SER A 265 22.02 18.64 -13.40
N GLY A 266 22.14 17.33 -13.14
CA GLY A 266 21.66 16.55 -11.98
C GLY A 266 20.33 15.75 -12.03
N GLY A 267 19.98 15.04 -13.10
CA GLY A 267 18.72 14.33 -13.34
C GLY A 267 18.75 13.08 -14.27
N SER A 268 17.66 12.35 -14.16
CA SER A 268 17.53 10.97 -14.59
C SER A 268 17.40 10.78 -16.09
N MET A 269 17.58 9.54 -16.51
CA MET A 269 17.04 9.04 -17.78
C MET A 269 15.50 9.12 -17.73
N PHE A 270 14.97 10.33 -17.87
CA PHE A 270 13.54 10.66 -17.92
C PHE A 270 13.04 10.53 -19.35
N VAL A 271 11.92 9.84 -19.56
CA VAL A 271 11.27 9.70 -20.87
C VAL A 271 9.76 9.71 -20.67
N GLY A 272 9.09 10.73 -21.19
CA GLY A 272 7.71 11.06 -20.87
C GLY A 272 6.58 10.17 -21.48
N PRO A 273 5.35 10.73 -21.57
CA PRO A 273 4.04 10.08 -21.35
C PRO A 273 3.56 8.94 -22.28
N TYR A 274 4.33 8.48 -23.28
CA TYR A 274 3.80 7.54 -24.30
C TYR A 274 4.76 6.40 -24.69
N VAL A 275 5.55 5.86 -23.75
CA VAL A 275 6.42 4.71 -24.08
C VAL A 275 5.66 3.38 -23.94
N TRP A 276 5.24 2.80 -25.06
CA TRP A 276 4.62 1.47 -25.10
C TRP A 276 5.61 0.33 -25.41
N ASP A 277 6.79 0.64 -25.98
CA ASP A 277 7.64 -0.36 -26.64
C ASP A 277 9.15 -0.07 -26.54
N GLY A 278 9.73 -0.21 -25.34
CA GLY A 278 11.20 -0.22 -25.19
C GLY A 278 11.82 -1.53 -25.71
N ARG A 279 13.03 -1.48 -26.26
CA ARG A 279 13.86 -2.65 -26.59
C ARG A 279 15.29 -2.42 -26.12
N VAL A 280 15.93 -3.49 -25.65
CA VAL A 280 17.30 -3.47 -25.15
C VAL A 280 18.15 -4.50 -25.88
N ALA A 281 19.40 -4.16 -26.16
CA ALA A 281 20.40 -5.06 -26.72
C ALA A 281 21.75 -4.82 -26.03
N VAL A 282 22.62 -5.85 -26.01
CA VAL A 282 23.98 -5.74 -25.47
C VAL A 282 24.96 -6.18 -26.57
N SER A 283 25.97 -5.37 -26.85
CA SER A 283 27.00 -5.70 -27.84
C SER A 283 28.02 -6.72 -27.30
N PRO A 284 28.85 -7.34 -28.16
CA PRO A 284 29.99 -8.14 -27.72
C PRO A 284 30.99 -7.38 -26.83
N SER A 285 31.10 -6.06 -26.98
CA SER A 285 31.91 -5.19 -26.10
C SER A 285 31.29 -4.92 -24.73
N GLY A 286 30.02 -5.31 -24.53
CA GLY A 286 29.27 -5.08 -23.29
C GLY A 286 28.52 -3.75 -23.25
N ASP A 287 28.54 -2.96 -24.32
CA ASP A 287 27.75 -1.73 -24.40
C ASP A 287 26.27 -2.06 -24.48
N ILE A 288 25.45 -1.22 -23.86
CA ILE A 288 24.00 -1.41 -23.77
C ILE A 288 23.34 -0.43 -24.73
N TYR A 289 22.48 -0.96 -25.60
CA TYR A 289 21.66 -0.18 -26.50
C TYR A 289 20.21 -0.22 -26.03
N LEU A 290 19.59 0.96 -25.97
CA LEU A 290 18.19 1.12 -25.59
C LEU A 290 17.48 1.91 -26.70
N ALA A 291 16.37 1.38 -27.20
CA ALA A 291 15.54 2.04 -28.19
C ALA A 291 14.09 2.13 -27.69
N PHE A 292 13.47 3.29 -27.86
CA PHE A 292 12.09 3.56 -27.42
C PHE A 292 11.48 4.72 -28.20
N SER A 293 10.16 4.80 -28.26
CA SER A 293 9.43 5.96 -28.77
C SER A 293 9.26 7.02 -27.68
N ASP A 294 9.47 8.29 -28.02
CA ASP A 294 9.23 9.43 -27.14
C ASP A 294 7.77 9.94 -27.27
N PRO A 295 7.36 10.94 -26.46
CA PRO A 295 6.00 11.48 -26.49
C PRO A 295 5.56 12.13 -27.81
N ASP A 296 6.52 12.52 -28.65
CA ASP A 296 6.26 13.09 -29.98
C ASP A 296 6.12 11.99 -31.05
N GLU A 297 6.10 10.70 -30.64
CA GLU A 297 6.16 9.51 -31.50
C GLU A 297 7.48 9.37 -32.29
N ASP A 298 8.55 10.05 -31.85
CA ASP A 298 9.88 9.91 -32.43
C ASP A 298 10.65 8.75 -31.78
N VAL A 299 11.47 8.04 -32.56
CA VAL A 299 12.30 6.95 -32.02
C VAL A 299 13.61 7.52 -31.48
N GLN A 300 13.88 7.22 -30.22
CA GLN A 300 15.15 7.45 -29.54
C GLN A 300 15.96 6.16 -29.56
N LEU A 301 17.23 6.26 -29.96
CA LEU A 301 18.22 5.20 -29.83
C LEU A 301 19.36 5.73 -28.97
N VAL A 302 19.69 5.02 -27.90
CA VAL A 302 20.67 5.43 -26.90
C VAL A 302 21.72 4.33 -26.77
N ARG A 303 22.99 4.72 -26.85
CA ARG A 303 24.12 3.86 -26.47
C ARG A 303 24.59 4.25 -25.08
N LEU A 304 24.69 3.26 -24.21
CA LEU A 304 25.23 3.34 -22.88
C LEU A 304 26.50 2.47 -22.82
N ALA A 305 27.54 2.96 -22.14
CA ALA A 305 28.69 2.14 -21.80
C ALA A 305 28.26 1.02 -20.83
N PRO A 306 29.10 -0.01 -20.56
CA PRO A 306 28.75 -1.07 -19.61
C PRO A 306 28.52 -0.55 -18.18
N ASP A 307 29.10 0.61 -17.86
CA ASP A 307 28.85 1.37 -16.63
C ASP A 307 27.65 2.34 -16.76
N GLY A 308 26.80 2.12 -17.76
CA GLY A 308 25.59 2.84 -18.10
C GLY A 308 25.72 4.35 -18.32
N THR A 309 26.95 4.85 -18.45
CA THR A 309 27.20 6.21 -18.90
C THR A 309 26.64 6.37 -20.30
N VAL A 310 25.85 7.41 -20.54
CA VAL A 310 25.33 7.73 -21.88
C VAL A 310 26.50 8.14 -22.77
N VAL A 311 26.76 7.34 -23.80
CA VAL A 311 27.79 7.62 -24.80
C VAL A 311 27.24 8.58 -25.84
N TRP A 312 26.07 8.27 -26.41
CA TRP A 312 25.36 9.13 -27.34
C TRP A 312 23.87 8.82 -27.38
N ARG A 313 23.11 9.74 -27.99
CA ARG A 313 21.68 9.59 -28.25
C ARG A 313 21.38 10.03 -29.69
N GLN A 314 20.58 9.24 -30.40
CA GLN A 314 20.08 9.54 -31.73
C GLN A 314 18.56 9.63 -31.72
N ARG A 315 18.03 10.67 -32.37
CA ARG A 315 16.58 10.88 -32.55
C ARG A 315 16.24 10.72 -34.02
N PHE A 316 15.43 9.72 -34.33
CA PHE A 316 14.84 9.51 -35.64
C PHE A 316 13.50 10.22 -35.62
N ARG A 317 13.31 11.22 -36.50
CA ARG A 317 12.00 11.87 -36.59
C ARG A 317 11.06 10.99 -37.36
N THR A 318 9.93 10.68 -36.75
CA THR A 318 9.00 9.75 -37.30
C THR A 318 7.62 9.98 -36.69
N TYR A 319 6.64 9.31 -37.27
CA TYR A 319 5.39 9.03 -36.58
C TYR A 319 5.41 7.54 -36.31
N ALA A 320 6.41 7.10 -35.52
CA ALA A 320 6.64 5.71 -35.22
C ALA A 320 5.96 5.38 -33.90
N ARG A 321 4.94 4.56 -34.00
CA ARG A 321 4.20 4.10 -32.83
C ARG A 321 5.02 3.12 -31.98
N ARG A 322 6.05 2.49 -32.54
CA ARG A 322 6.68 1.32 -31.92
C ARG A 322 8.09 1.01 -32.43
N VAL A 323 9.00 0.77 -31.50
CA VAL A 323 10.23 0.00 -31.77
C VAL A 323 9.90 -1.48 -31.64
N ASP A 324 10.06 -2.22 -32.72
CA ASP A 324 9.65 -3.63 -32.77
C ASP A 324 10.74 -4.56 -32.26
N ALA A 325 11.98 -4.32 -32.66
CA ALA A 325 13.11 -5.17 -32.30
C ALA A 325 14.45 -4.40 -32.32
N LEU A 326 15.41 -4.86 -31.52
CA LEU A 326 16.75 -4.29 -31.40
C LEU A 326 17.74 -5.44 -31.15
N THR A 327 18.87 -5.42 -31.84
CA THR A 327 19.98 -6.35 -31.60
C THR A 327 21.30 -5.64 -31.87
N ALA A 328 22.35 -6.04 -31.17
CA ALA A 328 23.69 -5.47 -31.36
C ALA A 328 24.61 -6.49 -32.02
N GLY A 329 25.45 -6.01 -32.94
CA GLY A 329 26.60 -6.74 -33.47
C GLY A 329 27.89 -6.18 -32.87
N ASP A 330 29.02 -6.64 -33.39
CA ASP A 330 30.33 -6.08 -33.01
C ASP A 330 30.54 -4.73 -33.71
N GLY A 331 30.51 -3.64 -32.94
CA GLY A 331 30.71 -2.28 -33.43
C GLY A 331 29.49 -1.59 -34.05
N PHE A 332 28.29 -2.19 -33.96
CA PHE A 332 27.05 -1.59 -34.46
C PHE A 332 25.80 -2.13 -33.76
N VAL A 333 24.69 -1.43 -33.92
CA VAL A 333 23.35 -1.85 -33.50
C VAL A 333 22.39 -1.84 -34.69
N VAL A 334 21.48 -2.80 -34.74
CA VAL A 334 20.40 -2.86 -35.73
C VAL A 334 19.06 -2.74 -35.03
N MET A 335 18.25 -1.81 -35.52
CA MET A 335 16.91 -1.54 -35.03
C MET A 335 15.88 -1.77 -36.15
N ALA A 336 14.76 -2.38 -35.81
CA ALA A 336 13.56 -2.41 -36.65
C ALA A 336 12.45 -1.64 -35.94
N ALA A 337 11.84 -0.69 -36.64
CA ALA A 337 10.77 0.17 -36.11
C ALA A 337 9.67 0.36 -37.16
N THR A 338 8.41 0.40 -36.70
CA THR A 338 7.24 0.60 -37.57
C THR A 338 6.81 2.07 -37.55
N PHE A 339 6.57 2.66 -38.73
CA PHE A 339 6.16 4.07 -38.90
C PHE A 339 4.95 4.23 -39.83
N GLU A 340 4.17 5.31 -39.65
CA GLU A 340 2.89 5.51 -40.37
C GLU A 340 2.89 6.60 -41.44
N ILE A 341 3.80 7.57 -41.35
CA ILE A 341 3.77 8.76 -42.20
C ILE A 341 5.14 9.04 -42.77
N LEU A 342 6.13 9.21 -41.90
CA LEU A 342 7.48 9.54 -42.33
C LEU A 342 8.54 8.88 -41.45
N TRP A 343 9.70 8.69 -42.07
CA TRP A 343 10.94 8.31 -41.42
C TRP A 343 12.05 9.27 -41.83
N THR A 344 12.69 9.90 -40.84
CA THR A 344 13.82 10.82 -41.04
C THR A 344 14.97 10.42 -40.14
N PRO A 345 16.11 9.97 -40.70
CA PRO A 345 17.28 9.65 -39.90
C PRO A 345 17.92 10.92 -39.31
N PRO A 346 18.71 10.78 -38.23
CA PRO A 346 19.42 11.88 -37.60
C PRO A 346 20.26 12.66 -38.61
N LEU A 347 20.27 13.99 -38.47
CA LEU A 347 21.07 14.90 -39.30
C LEU A 347 20.78 14.83 -40.81
N SER A 348 19.67 14.20 -41.22
CA SER A 348 19.23 14.16 -42.61
C SER A 348 18.09 15.14 -42.90
N SER A 349 18.10 15.70 -44.11
CA SER A 349 16.96 16.44 -44.70
C SER A 349 16.13 15.59 -45.66
N THR A 350 16.54 14.34 -45.91
CA THR A 350 15.78 13.40 -46.73
C THR A 350 14.77 12.66 -45.87
N HIS A 351 13.52 12.66 -46.33
CA HIS A 351 12.41 12.00 -45.67
C HIS A 351 11.99 10.80 -46.51
N TYR A 352 11.75 9.68 -45.85
CA TYR A 352 11.01 8.58 -46.44
C TYR A 352 9.55 8.72 -46.06
N ALA A 353 8.65 8.74 -47.04
CA ALA A 353 7.21 8.78 -46.79
C ALA A 353 6.63 7.38 -46.91
N SER A 354 5.72 7.01 -46.00
CA SER A 354 5.02 5.74 -46.12
C SER A 354 4.12 5.74 -47.36
N GLY A 355 3.93 4.57 -47.96
CA GLY A 355 3.05 4.40 -49.11
C GLY A 355 1.57 4.48 -48.69
N THR A 356 1.10 3.40 -48.05
CA THR A 356 -0.25 3.29 -47.48
C THR A 356 -0.19 2.37 -46.28
N GLY A 357 -0.64 2.81 -45.11
CA GLY A 357 -0.57 2.00 -43.88
C GLY A 357 0.76 2.16 -43.15
N ARG A 358 1.09 1.16 -42.32
CA ARG A 358 2.31 1.11 -41.52
C ARG A 358 3.45 0.42 -42.30
N ASP A 359 4.64 0.99 -42.26
CA ASP A 359 5.83 0.45 -42.92
C ASP A 359 6.94 0.18 -41.89
N VAL A 360 7.90 -0.68 -42.23
CA VAL A 360 9.03 -1.03 -41.36
C VAL A 360 10.30 -0.35 -41.84
N ALA A 361 10.97 0.40 -40.96
CA ALA A 361 12.33 0.87 -41.14
C ALA A 361 13.31 -0.08 -40.44
N ILE A 362 14.33 -0.52 -41.16
CA ILE A 362 15.44 -1.33 -40.64
C ILE A 362 16.69 -0.49 -40.76
N VAL A 363 17.32 -0.16 -39.63
CA VAL A 363 18.45 0.77 -39.59
C VAL A 363 19.60 0.16 -38.82
N ALA A 364 20.78 0.14 -39.44
CA ALA A 364 22.04 -0.14 -38.75
C ALA A 364 22.74 1.18 -38.41
N VAL A 365 23.19 1.27 -37.16
CA VAL A 365 23.88 2.44 -36.61
C VAL A 365 25.22 1.97 -36.05
N GLU A 366 26.28 2.64 -36.46
CA GLU A 366 27.64 2.43 -35.96
C GLU A 366 27.75 2.75 -34.46
N ASP A 367 28.76 2.18 -33.81
CA ASP A 367 29.10 2.50 -32.42
C ASP A 367 29.36 4.00 -32.16
N ASP A 368 29.74 4.77 -33.18
CA ASP A 368 29.90 6.24 -33.07
C ASP A 368 28.58 7.02 -33.23
N GLY A 369 27.48 6.32 -33.48
CA GLY A 369 26.14 6.88 -33.65
C GLY A 369 25.80 7.27 -35.09
N THR A 370 26.70 7.06 -36.06
CA THR A 370 26.40 7.33 -37.47
C THR A 370 25.54 6.23 -38.09
N VAL A 371 24.60 6.60 -38.97
CA VAL A 371 23.78 5.60 -39.69
C VAL A 371 24.64 4.91 -40.74
N ARG A 372 24.89 3.61 -40.57
CA ARG A 372 25.65 2.78 -41.51
C ARG A 372 24.85 2.54 -42.80
N TRP A 373 23.61 2.09 -42.65
CA TRP A 373 22.67 1.89 -43.75
C TRP A 373 21.23 1.83 -43.22
N GLN A 374 20.27 1.98 -44.14
CA GLN A 374 18.85 1.78 -43.85
C GLN A 374 18.14 1.06 -45.00
N ARG A 375 17.11 0.29 -44.66
CA ARG A 375 16.20 -0.43 -45.57
C ARG A 375 14.77 -0.28 -45.09
N PHE A 376 13.83 -0.47 -46.00
CA PHE A 376 12.40 -0.37 -45.72
C PHE A 376 11.67 -1.61 -46.22
N VAL A 377 10.65 -2.02 -45.48
CA VAL A 377 9.57 -2.89 -45.97
C VAL A 377 8.33 -1.99 -46.01
N ASP A 378 7.94 -1.62 -47.22
CA ASP A 378 6.93 -0.59 -47.52
C ASP A 378 5.83 -1.13 -48.45
N ALA A 379 5.38 -2.34 -48.16
CA ALA A 379 4.36 -2.99 -48.95
C ALA A 379 3.03 -2.25 -48.84
N ALA A 380 2.08 -2.61 -49.70
CA ALA A 380 0.76 -1.98 -49.66
C ALA A 380 -0.06 -2.45 -48.46
N GLY A 381 -0.09 -1.68 -47.38
CA GLY A 381 -0.94 -1.94 -46.22
C GLY A 381 -0.15 -1.81 -44.92
N ASP A 382 -0.53 -2.60 -43.92
CA ASP A 382 0.22 -2.58 -42.66
C ASP A 382 1.26 -3.70 -42.60
N ASP A 383 2.50 -3.29 -42.43
CA ASP A 383 3.68 -4.10 -42.19
C ASP A 383 4.13 -3.95 -40.73
N SER A 384 4.88 -4.94 -40.25
CA SER A 384 5.49 -4.88 -38.91
C SER A 384 6.64 -5.88 -38.80
N ALA A 385 7.71 -5.48 -38.10
CA ALA A 385 8.73 -6.43 -37.67
C ALA A 385 8.32 -7.16 -36.39
N GLY A 386 8.72 -8.43 -36.27
CA GLY A 386 8.61 -9.22 -35.03
C GLY A 386 9.95 -9.46 -34.36
N GLY A 387 11.04 -9.52 -35.12
CA GLY A 387 12.39 -9.69 -34.58
C GLY A 387 13.48 -9.31 -35.58
N VAL A 388 14.66 -9.03 -35.04
CA VAL A 388 15.92 -8.88 -35.80
C VAL A 388 17.01 -9.67 -35.09
N ALA A 389 17.85 -10.36 -35.84
CA ALA A 389 18.99 -11.12 -35.33
C ALA A 389 20.24 -10.83 -36.15
N VAL A 390 21.40 -10.81 -35.49
CA VAL A 390 22.71 -10.52 -36.12
C VAL A 390 23.69 -11.64 -35.79
N ALA A 391 24.43 -12.10 -36.80
CA ALA A 391 25.55 -13.04 -36.63
C ALA A 391 26.62 -12.78 -37.69
N GLY A 392 27.77 -12.23 -37.30
CA GLY A 392 28.81 -11.80 -38.23
C GLY A 392 28.28 -10.75 -39.21
N ASP A 393 28.46 -10.99 -40.52
CA ASP A 393 27.96 -10.09 -41.58
C ASP A 393 26.47 -10.31 -41.94
N ARG A 394 25.72 -11.10 -41.16
CA ARG A 394 24.33 -11.42 -41.48
C ARG A 394 23.39 -10.70 -40.55
N VAL A 395 22.40 -10.03 -41.12
CA VAL A 395 21.25 -9.47 -40.42
C VAL A 395 19.99 -10.13 -40.97
N VAL A 396 19.22 -10.77 -40.09
CA VAL A 396 17.96 -11.42 -40.46
C VAL A 396 16.82 -10.72 -39.74
N ILE A 397 15.82 -10.31 -40.50
CA ILE A 397 14.60 -9.64 -40.06
C ILE A 397 13.44 -10.59 -40.32
N ALA A 398 12.54 -10.74 -39.36
CA ALA A 398 11.28 -11.44 -39.56
C ALA A 398 10.11 -10.57 -39.08
N GLY A 399 8.96 -10.77 -39.71
CA GLY A 399 7.79 -9.94 -39.46
C GLY A 399 6.58 -10.38 -40.25
N SER A 400 5.65 -9.44 -40.44
CA SER A 400 4.47 -9.61 -41.29
C SER A 400 4.39 -8.48 -42.30
N VAL A 401 3.99 -8.80 -43.53
CA VAL A 401 3.86 -7.87 -44.66
C VAL A 401 2.46 -7.98 -45.28
N THR A 402 1.87 -6.87 -45.71
CA THR A 402 0.60 -6.87 -46.47
C THR A 402 0.87 -6.45 -47.91
N GLY A 403 0.57 -7.32 -48.87
CA GLY A 403 0.83 -7.05 -50.28
C GLY A 403 2.27 -7.29 -50.74
N ALA A 404 2.47 -7.25 -52.06
CA ALA A 404 3.76 -7.55 -52.67
C ALA A 404 4.79 -6.45 -52.39
N HIS A 405 6.03 -6.87 -52.13
CA HIS A 405 7.17 -5.98 -51.86
C HIS A 405 8.45 -6.51 -52.50
N ASP A 406 9.35 -5.62 -52.92
CA ASP A 406 10.65 -5.95 -53.48
C ASP A 406 11.75 -5.70 -52.45
N TYR A 407 12.29 -6.79 -51.91
CA TYR A 407 13.36 -6.77 -50.91
C TYR A 407 14.76 -6.49 -51.53
N GLY A 408 14.85 -6.28 -52.85
CA GLY A 408 16.09 -6.07 -53.61
C GLY A 408 16.46 -7.24 -54.54
N GLY A 409 15.75 -8.36 -54.44
CA GLY A 409 15.90 -9.56 -55.28
C GLY A 409 14.77 -9.76 -56.31
N GLY A 410 13.88 -8.79 -56.44
CA GLY A 410 12.64 -8.88 -57.19
C GLY A 410 11.43 -8.99 -56.26
N SER A 411 10.26 -8.55 -56.76
CA SER A 411 9.01 -8.53 -56.00
C SER A 411 8.56 -9.94 -55.60
N LEU A 412 8.36 -10.15 -54.30
CA LEU A 412 7.76 -11.36 -53.76
C LEU A 412 6.25 -11.17 -53.58
N PRO A 413 5.43 -12.18 -53.94
CA PRO A 413 3.99 -12.09 -53.77
C PRO A 413 3.63 -12.16 -52.29
N ALA A 414 2.76 -11.25 -51.86
CA ALA A 414 1.94 -11.40 -50.67
C ALA A 414 0.49 -11.06 -51.08
N ASP A 415 -0.49 -11.65 -50.41
CA ASP A 415 -1.89 -11.35 -50.70
C ASP A 415 -2.38 -10.11 -49.90
N LEU A 416 -3.70 -9.87 -49.83
CA LEU A 416 -4.25 -8.74 -49.08
C LEU A 416 -4.32 -9.00 -47.56
N TYR A 417 -3.92 -10.18 -47.11
CA TYR A 417 -3.74 -10.51 -45.71
C TYR A 417 -2.27 -10.30 -45.32
N ARG A 418 -2.03 -10.25 -44.01
CA ARG A 418 -0.67 -10.17 -43.47
C ARG A 418 0.01 -11.53 -43.60
N ASP A 419 1.04 -11.59 -44.43
CA ASP A 419 1.86 -12.77 -44.62
C ASP A 419 3.16 -12.68 -43.81
N ALA A 420 3.63 -13.79 -43.26
CA ALA A 420 4.91 -13.81 -42.55
C ALA A 420 6.07 -13.63 -43.54
N PHE A 421 7.10 -12.85 -43.20
CA PHE A 421 8.31 -12.74 -44.02
C PHE A 421 9.57 -13.03 -43.22
N VAL A 422 10.60 -13.44 -43.95
CA VAL A 422 11.99 -13.50 -43.47
C VAL A 422 12.88 -12.84 -44.53
N TYR A 423 13.67 -11.86 -44.11
CA TYR A 423 14.49 -11.01 -44.96
C TYR A 423 15.92 -10.95 -44.41
N GLU A 424 16.90 -11.32 -45.23
CA GLU A 424 18.32 -11.31 -44.91
C GLU A 424 19.08 -10.25 -45.72
N VAL A 425 19.91 -9.47 -45.01
CA VAL A 425 20.80 -8.46 -45.58
C VAL A 425 22.22 -8.56 -45.01
N SER A 426 23.20 -8.01 -45.73
CA SER A 426 24.57 -7.85 -45.24
C SER A 426 24.62 -6.79 -44.13
N ALA A 427 25.34 -7.07 -43.05
CA ALA A 427 25.55 -6.13 -41.96
C ALA A 427 26.49 -4.97 -42.36
N ALA A 428 27.36 -5.19 -43.35
CA ALA A 428 28.30 -4.19 -43.85
C ALA A 428 27.62 -3.02 -44.59
N ASP A 429 26.64 -3.30 -45.45
CA ASP A 429 26.06 -2.28 -46.36
C ASP A 429 24.54 -2.39 -46.57
N GLY A 430 23.89 -3.35 -45.90
CA GLY A 430 22.47 -3.63 -46.03
C GLY A 430 22.09 -4.24 -47.38
N SER A 431 23.05 -4.68 -48.20
CA SER A 431 22.75 -5.31 -49.49
C SER A 431 21.88 -6.56 -49.31
N TYR A 432 20.95 -6.77 -50.25
CA TYR A 432 20.04 -7.90 -50.25
C TYR A 432 20.81 -9.23 -50.34
N VAL A 433 20.47 -10.19 -49.48
CA VAL A 433 20.99 -11.56 -49.53
C VAL A 433 19.89 -12.54 -49.93
N ALA A 434 18.78 -12.56 -49.18
CA ALA A 434 17.65 -13.46 -49.45
C ALA A 434 16.35 -12.94 -48.81
N ALA A 435 15.20 -13.23 -49.41
CA ALA A 435 13.91 -13.03 -48.76
C ALA A 435 12.93 -14.19 -49.07
N ARG A 436 12.00 -14.43 -48.15
CA ARG A 436 10.87 -15.35 -48.28
C ARG A 436 9.63 -14.73 -47.66
N VAL A 437 8.49 -14.96 -48.30
CA VAL A 437 7.17 -14.65 -47.77
C VAL A 437 6.38 -15.95 -47.66
N PHE A 438 5.73 -16.15 -46.52
CA PHE A 438 4.99 -17.33 -46.13
C PHE A 438 3.58 -16.90 -45.74
N GLY A 439 2.62 -17.20 -46.60
CA GLY A 439 1.27 -16.66 -46.51
C GLY A 439 0.16 -17.70 -46.57
N THR A 440 -0.98 -17.33 -46.01
CA THR A 440 -2.27 -17.99 -46.22
C THR A 440 -3.36 -16.93 -46.33
N ARG A 441 -4.60 -17.31 -46.65
CA ARG A 441 -5.73 -16.36 -46.73
C ARG A 441 -6.24 -15.83 -45.37
N VAL A 442 -5.38 -15.79 -44.35
CA VAL A 442 -5.66 -15.31 -42.99
C VAL A 442 -4.44 -14.59 -42.47
N THR A 443 -4.61 -13.55 -41.65
CA THR A 443 -3.50 -12.76 -41.12
C THR A 443 -2.59 -13.58 -40.21
N GLN A 444 -1.30 -13.64 -40.55
CA GLN A 444 -0.23 -14.03 -39.63
C GLN A 444 0.12 -12.86 -38.69
N ARG A 445 0.61 -13.20 -37.51
CA ARG A 445 1.13 -12.24 -36.52
C ARG A 445 2.66 -12.15 -36.64
N PRO A 446 3.31 -11.14 -36.02
CA PRO A 446 4.74 -10.94 -36.16
C PRO A 446 5.52 -12.20 -35.79
N VAL A 447 6.54 -12.50 -36.59
CA VAL A 447 7.41 -13.65 -36.44
C VAL A 447 8.71 -13.21 -35.78
N PHE A 448 9.10 -13.90 -34.72
CA PHE A 448 10.38 -13.74 -34.04
C PHE A 448 11.45 -14.53 -34.78
N VAL A 449 12.69 -14.07 -34.71
CA VAL A 449 13.82 -14.69 -35.40
C VAL A 449 15.06 -14.72 -34.51
N ALA A 450 15.82 -15.80 -34.64
CA ALA A 450 17.14 -15.96 -34.05
C ALA A 450 18.05 -16.72 -35.03
N ILE A 451 19.36 -16.47 -34.96
CA ILE A 451 20.36 -17.18 -35.76
C ILE A 451 21.05 -18.18 -34.84
N ARG A 452 21.11 -19.44 -35.28
CA ARG A 452 21.79 -20.51 -34.57
C ARG A 452 23.31 -20.40 -34.68
N PRO A 453 24.06 -21.04 -33.77
CA PRO A 453 25.53 -21.12 -33.86
C PRO A 453 26.07 -21.71 -35.17
N ASP A 454 25.30 -22.59 -35.84
CA ASP A 454 25.66 -23.15 -37.15
C ASP A 454 25.25 -22.27 -38.34
N GLY A 455 24.63 -21.12 -38.08
CA GLY A 455 24.20 -20.15 -39.08
C GLY A 455 22.78 -20.38 -39.60
N ASP A 456 22.08 -21.44 -39.20
CA ASP A 456 20.68 -21.61 -39.60
C ASP A 456 19.78 -20.60 -38.89
N VAL A 457 18.69 -20.23 -39.55
CA VAL A 457 17.71 -19.28 -39.03
C VAL A 457 16.58 -20.05 -38.36
N VAL A 458 16.21 -19.68 -37.13
CA VAL A 458 14.99 -20.19 -36.49
C VAL A 458 13.97 -19.07 -36.44
N VAL A 459 12.74 -19.41 -36.81
CA VAL A 459 11.59 -18.51 -36.74
C VAL A 459 10.50 -19.10 -35.88
N ALA A 460 9.82 -18.26 -35.12
CA ALA A 460 8.69 -18.65 -34.28
C ALA A 460 7.60 -17.60 -34.33
N GLY A 461 6.34 -18.01 -34.31
CA GLY A 461 5.23 -17.08 -34.38
C GLY A 461 3.89 -17.78 -34.40
N LEU A 462 2.86 -17.06 -34.83
CA LEU A 462 1.55 -17.65 -35.06
C LEU A 462 1.33 -17.96 -36.54
N GLY A 463 0.87 -19.19 -36.82
CA GLY A 463 0.69 -19.71 -38.17
C GLY A 463 -0.63 -20.46 -38.25
N ASN A 464 -1.51 -20.04 -39.15
CA ASN A 464 -2.87 -20.56 -39.24
C ASN A 464 -3.08 -21.28 -40.59
N ASN A 465 -4.12 -22.10 -40.67
CA ASN A 465 -4.74 -22.54 -41.94
C ASN A 465 -3.80 -23.14 -42.99
N GLY A 466 -2.87 -24.02 -42.59
CA GLY A 466 -2.03 -24.70 -43.58
C GLY A 466 -0.83 -23.88 -44.06
N LEU A 467 -0.34 -22.93 -43.24
CA LEU A 467 0.90 -22.21 -43.53
C LEU A 467 2.02 -23.20 -43.94
N SER A 468 2.66 -22.96 -45.09
CA SER A 468 3.82 -23.73 -45.53
C SER A 468 5.05 -22.84 -45.49
N LEU A 469 6.09 -23.35 -44.83
CA LEU A 469 7.40 -22.70 -44.71
C LEU A 469 8.40 -23.26 -45.73
N GLY A 470 7.91 -23.90 -46.80
CA GLY A 470 8.69 -24.65 -47.79
C GLY A 470 8.63 -26.18 -47.64
N GLY A 471 8.19 -26.65 -46.47
CA GLY A 471 7.88 -28.06 -46.20
C GLY A 471 6.37 -28.39 -46.29
N PRO A 472 5.94 -29.55 -45.77
CA PRO A 472 4.52 -29.88 -45.64
C PRO A 472 3.76 -28.76 -44.89
N PRO A 473 2.52 -28.43 -45.32
CA PRO A 473 1.67 -27.46 -44.62
C PRO A 473 1.50 -27.80 -43.14
N LEU A 474 1.54 -26.79 -42.28
CA LEU A 474 1.22 -26.94 -40.86
C LEU A 474 -0.25 -27.38 -40.69
N PRO A 475 -0.61 -28.11 -39.62
CA PRO A 475 -2.00 -28.51 -39.41
C PRO A 475 -2.93 -27.30 -39.33
N SER A 476 -4.19 -27.46 -39.76
CA SER A 476 -5.18 -26.36 -39.79
C SER A 476 -5.60 -25.86 -38.40
N PHE A 477 -5.32 -26.65 -37.36
CA PHE A 477 -5.31 -26.28 -35.95
C PHE A 477 -4.02 -26.85 -35.39
N PRO A 478 -2.96 -26.05 -35.23
CA PRO A 478 -2.91 -25.06 -34.16
C PRO A 478 -2.23 -23.71 -34.50
N ASP A 479 -2.45 -22.69 -33.66
CA ASP A 479 -2.10 -21.30 -33.96
C ASP A 479 -0.61 -20.93 -33.75
N GLY A 480 0.24 -21.75 -33.11
CA GLY A 480 1.67 -21.46 -32.88
C GLY A 480 2.63 -22.37 -33.66
N PHE A 481 3.76 -21.84 -34.11
CA PHE A 481 4.79 -22.61 -34.82
C PHE A 481 6.22 -22.22 -34.46
N VAL A 482 7.14 -23.17 -34.71
CA VAL A 482 8.59 -22.95 -34.76
C VAL A 482 9.14 -23.66 -36.00
N ALA A 483 10.09 -23.04 -36.70
CA ALA A 483 10.76 -23.67 -37.83
C ALA A 483 12.22 -23.28 -37.94
N ARG A 484 13.02 -24.23 -38.42
CA ARG A 484 14.41 -24.03 -38.80
C ARG A 484 14.52 -23.90 -40.31
N LEU A 485 15.24 -22.88 -40.74
CA LEU A 485 15.54 -22.57 -42.12
C LEU A 485 17.06 -22.59 -42.32
N GLY A 486 17.51 -23.33 -43.32
CA GLY A 486 18.91 -23.43 -43.69
C GLY A 486 19.36 -22.30 -44.62
N PRO A 487 20.54 -22.44 -45.23
CA PRO A 487 21.06 -21.47 -46.20
C PRO A 487 20.05 -21.13 -47.30
N GLY A 488 19.98 -19.85 -47.67
CA GLY A 488 19.00 -19.34 -48.63
C GLY A 488 17.55 -19.43 -48.13
N LEU A 489 17.34 -19.49 -46.81
CA LEU A 489 16.04 -19.60 -46.16
C LEU A 489 15.25 -20.83 -46.64
N SER A 490 15.96 -21.95 -46.84
CA SER A 490 15.36 -23.24 -47.24
C SER A 490 14.81 -23.98 -46.03
N HIS A 491 13.63 -24.60 -46.15
CA HIS A 491 13.04 -25.35 -45.04
C HIS A 491 13.93 -26.52 -44.59
N VAL A 492 14.15 -26.66 -43.28
CA VAL A 492 14.80 -27.83 -42.67
C VAL A 492 13.79 -28.64 -41.87
N TRP A 493 13.12 -28.01 -40.90
CA TRP A 493 12.03 -28.61 -40.15
C TRP A 493 11.04 -27.55 -39.66
N SER A 494 9.81 -27.96 -39.37
CA SER A 494 8.80 -27.12 -38.72
C SER A 494 7.94 -27.92 -37.75
N ARG A 495 7.52 -27.28 -36.66
CA ARG A 495 6.64 -27.80 -35.62
C ARG A 495 5.49 -26.83 -35.40
N ALA A 496 4.32 -27.36 -35.07
CA ALA A 496 3.17 -26.58 -34.67
C ALA A 496 2.61 -27.11 -33.35
N PHE A 497 2.11 -26.22 -32.53
CA PHE A 497 1.50 -26.51 -31.22
C PHE A 497 0.42 -25.46 -30.94
N ALA A 498 -0.55 -25.80 -30.09
CA ALA A 498 -1.58 -24.84 -29.70
C ALA A 498 -0.93 -23.69 -28.91
N ALA A 499 -1.17 -22.45 -29.33
CA ALA A 499 -0.71 -21.26 -28.63
C ALA A 499 -1.67 -20.11 -28.91
N THR A 500 -2.07 -19.39 -27.87
CA THR A 500 -2.84 -18.14 -28.02
C THR A 500 -1.92 -17.00 -28.46
N TYR A 501 -0.70 -16.97 -27.92
CA TYR A 501 0.34 -15.99 -28.26
C TYR A 501 1.73 -16.65 -28.23
N VAL A 502 2.63 -16.17 -29.10
CA VAL A 502 4.08 -16.35 -28.98
C VAL A 502 4.66 -14.96 -28.77
N TYR A 503 5.58 -14.81 -27.80
CA TYR A 503 6.08 -13.50 -27.37
C TYR A 503 7.58 -13.28 -27.60
N ALA A 504 8.38 -14.34 -27.56
CA ALA A 504 9.82 -14.23 -27.75
C ALA A 504 10.44 -15.59 -28.16
N LEU A 505 11.65 -15.50 -28.72
CA LEU A 505 12.48 -16.60 -29.17
C LEU A 505 13.93 -16.31 -28.74
N ALA A 506 14.61 -17.31 -28.19
CA ALA A 506 16.04 -17.27 -27.90
C ALA A 506 16.69 -18.62 -28.25
N ILE A 507 18.01 -18.61 -28.46
CA ILE A 507 18.80 -19.79 -28.76
C ILE A 507 20.04 -19.80 -27.87
N ASP A 508 20.38 -20.97 -27.30
CA ASP A 508 21.60 -21.12 -26.52
C ASP A 508 22.83 -21.47 -27.36
N SER A 509 23.98 -21.56 -26.70
CA SER A 509 25.26 -21.88 -27.34
C SER A 509 25.31 -23.29 -27.96
N ALA A 510 24.48 -24.20 -27.48
CA ALA A 510 24.31 -25.56 -28.00
C ALA A 510 23.28 -25.66 -29.13
N GLY A 511 22.59 -24.56 -29.45
CA GLY A 511 21.58 -24.48 -30.51
C GLY A 511 20.18 -24.89 -30.08
N HIS A 512 19.91 -25.11 -28.79
CA HIS A 512 18.54 -25.35 -28.31
C HIS A 512 17.70 -24.10 -28.46
N VAL A 513 16.42 -24.31 -28.76
CA VAL A 513 15.46 -23.25 -29.03
C VAL A 513 14.58 -23.05 -27.82
N PHE A 514 14.42 -21.80 -27.39
CA PHE A 514 13.53 -21.41 -26.30
C PHE A 514 12.48 -20.44 -26.82
N ILE A 515 11.22 -20.70 -26.52
CA ILE A 515 10.12 -19.80 -26.83
C ILE A 515 9.28 -19.52 -25.60
N SER A 516 8.74 -18.31 -25.53
CA SER A 516 7.72 -17.93 -24.57
C SER A 516 6.40 -17.64 -25.26
N GLY A 517 5.31 -17.88 -24.54
CA GLY A 517 3.98 -17.67 -25.10
C GLY A 517 2.88 -17.85 -24.07
N GLN A 518 1.65 -17.82 -24.56
CA GLN A 518 0.45 -18.09 -23.78
C GLN A 518 -0.36 -19.21 -24.42
N VAL A 519 -0.96 -20.05 -23.59
CA VAL A 519 -1.90 -21.11 -23.98
C VAL A 519 -3.19 -20.98 -23.20
N THR A 520 -4.29 -21.51 -23.75
CA THR A 520 -5.56 -21.70 -23.05
C THR A 520 -5.96 -23.17 -23.10
N GLY A 521 -6.21 -23.77 -21.95
CA GLY A 521 -6.54 -25.18 -21.84
C GLY A 521 -5.34 -26.13 -21.92
N PRO A 522 -5.57 -27.45 -21.73
CA PRO A 522 -4.53 -28.45 -21.87
C PRO A 522 -3.84 -28.33 -23.23
N THR A 523 -2.51 -28.27 -23.22
CA THR A 523 -1.71 -28.11 -24.45
C THR A 523 -0.62 -29.15 -24.50
N ASP A 524 -0.58 -29.89 -25.62
CA ASP A 524 0.50 -30.82 -25.96
C ASP A 524 1.47 -30.13 -26.93
N PHE A 525 2.75 -30.08 -26.55
CA PHE A 525 3.84 -29.53 -27.35
C PHE A 525 4.60 -30.63 -28.12
N GLY A 526 4.12 -31.87 -28.08
CA GLY A 526 4.76 -33.03 -28.71
C GLY A 526 5.78 -33.71 -27.81
N ASP A 527 6.22 -34.90 -28.24
CA ASP A 527 7.30 -35.67 -27.58
C ASP A 527 7.05 -35.99 -26.10
N GLY A 528 5.78 -36.03 -25.67
CA GLY A 528 5.39 -36.24 -24.28
C GLY A 528 5.51 -35.00 -23.39
N VAL A 529 5.84 -33.84 -23.97
CA VAL A 529 5.93 -32.55 -23.29
C VAL A 529 4.60 -31.82 -23.39
N ALA A 530 3.90 -31.66 -22.26
CA ALA A 530 2.58 -31.05 -22.24
C ALA A 530 2.33 -30.25 -20.96
N LEU A 531 1.44 -29.26 -21.05
CA LEU A 531 0.88 -28.54 -19.91
C LEU A 531 -0.52 -29.07 -19.60
N ALA A 532 -0.68 -29.64 -18.41
CA ALA A 532 -1.96 -30.07 -17.88
C ALA A 532 -2.68 -28.90 -17.19
N LEU A 533 -3.54 -28.20 -17.93
CA LEU A 533 -4.32 -27.05 -17.47
C LEU A 533 -5.82 -27.39 -17.43
N GLY A 534 -6.61 -26.68 -16.62
CA GLY A 534 -8.07 -26.71 -16.75
C GLY A 534 -8.51 -26.17 -18.11
N ARG A 535 -9.66 -26.61 -18.63
CA ARG A 535 -10.10 -26.29 -20.01
C ARG A 535 -10.24 -24.80 -20.32
N SER A 536 -10.45 -23.98 -19.31
CA SER A 536 -10.59 -22.52 -19.43
C SER A 536 -9.44 -21.77 -18.79
N ASP A 537 -8.44 -22.47 -18.27
CA ASP A 537 -7.29 -21.86 -17.64
C ASP A 537 -6.34 -21.39 -18.74
N ALA A 538 -5.91 -20.13 -18.64
CA ALA A 538 -4.84 -19.60 -19.47
C ALA A 538 -3.54 -19.57 -18.67
N ALA A 539 -2.44 -19.94 -19.31
CA ALA A 539 -1.13 -19.97 -18.70
C ALA A 539 -0.07 -19.45 -19.65
N THR A 540 0.89 -18.73 -19.09
CA THR A 540 2.12 -18.36 -19.75
C THR A 540 3.13 -19.51 -19.62
N TYR A 541 3.84 -19.80 -20.71
CA TYR A 541 4.77 -20.93 -20.78
C TYR A 541 6.14 -20.51 -21.30
N LEU A 542 7.15 -21.27 -20.89
CA LEU A 542 8.42 -21.43 -21.57
C LEU A 542 8.51 -22.84 -22.12
N LEU A 543 8.87 -22.97 -23.38
CA LEU A 543 9.14 -24.25 -24.03
C LEU A 543 10.61 -24.27 -24.46
N SER A 544 11.30 -25.35 -24.13
CA SER A 544 12.60 -25.69 -24.71
C SER A 544 12.46 -26.80 -25.74
N MET A 545 13.14 -26.64 -26.87
CA MET A 545 13.17 -27.58 -27.98
C MET A 545 14.61 -27.88 -28.37
N ASP A 546 14.85 -29.11 -28.82
CA ASP A 546 16.08 -29.48 -29.49
C ASP A 546 16.17 -28.76 -30.83
N GLY A 547 17.25 -28.01 -31.05
CA GLY A 547 17.37 -27.21 -32.27
C GLY A 547 17.47 -28.07 -33.53
N ASP A 548 18.09 -29.23 -33.45
CA ASP A 548 18.41 -30.05 -34.62
C ASP A 548 17.20 -30.80 -35.16
N SER A 549 16.46 -31.44 -34.26
CA SER A 549 15.28 -32.26 -34.57
C SER A 549 13.94 -31.51 -34.42
N GLY A 550 13.96 -30.35 -33.74
CA GLY A 550 12.74 -29.66 -33.32
C GLY A 550 11.92 -30.46 -32.32
N ALA A 551 12.50 -31.43 -31.61
CA ALA A 551 11.79 -32.20 -30.59
C ALA A 551 11.62 -31.37 -29.32
N SER A 552 10.44 -31.42 -28.71
CA SER A 552 10.18 -30.73 -27.44
C SER A 552 10.96 -31.40 -26.30
N ARG A 553 11.65 -30.61 -25.47
CA ARG A 553 12.49 -31.10 -24.35
C ARG A 553 11.78 -30.98 -23.02
N TRP A 554 11.27 -29.79 -22.72
CA TRP A 554 10.52 -29.51 -21.51
C TRP A 554 9.64 -28.27 -21.71
N VAL A 555 8.58 -28.18 -20.92
CA VAL A 555 7.74 -26.99 -20.82
C VAL A 555 7.53 -26.64 -19.35
N THR A 556 7.71 -25.36 -19.03
CA THR A 556 7.52 -24.83 -17.69
C THR A 556 6.50 -23.71 -17.73
N ARG A 557 5.52 -23.75 -16.83
CA ARG A 557 4.61 -22.63 -16.59
C ARG A 557 5.35 -21.52 -15.85
N ILE A 558 5.23 -20.28 -16.32
CA ILE A 558 5.75 -19.10 -15.64
C ILE A 558 4.58 -18.18 -15.28
N GLY A 559 4.64 -17.60 -14.07
CA GLY A 559 3.65 -16.63 -13.60
C GLY A 559 2.40 -17.24 -12.96
N GLY A 560 1.54 -16.34 -12.47
CA GLY A 560 0.33 -16.64 -11.72
C GLY A 560 -0.95 -16.71 -12.58
N GLY A 561 -0.96 -16.13 -13.79
CA GLY A 561 -2.17 -16.07 -14.62
C GLY A 561 -2.01 -15.55 -16.05
N ALA A 562 -3.13 -15.28 -16.71
CA ALA A 562 -3.25 -14.95 -18.14
C ALA A 562 -2.75 -13.56 -18.56
N HIS A 563 -2.29 -12.74 -17.61
CA HIS A 563 -1.85 -11.36 -17.84
C HIS A 563 -0.34 -11.19 -17.72
N ASP A 564 0.39 -12.31 -17.58
CA ASP A 564 1.84 -12.29 -17.47
C ASP A 564 2.44 -12.37 -18.88
N GLU A 565 3.01 -11.26 -19.37
CA GLU A 565 3.54 -11.14 -20.74
C GLU A 565 5.08 -11.27 -20.73
N PRO A 566 5.66 -12.45 -21.06
CA PRO A 566 7.11 -12.66 -21.09
C PRO A 566 7.70 -12.13 -22.41
N ARG A 567 7.89 -10.82 -22.46
CA ARG A 567 8.24 -10.06 -23.69
C ARG A 567 9.70 -10.18 -24.12
N GLY A 568 10.60 -10.69 -23.27
CA GLY A 568 12.03 -10.84 -23.62
C GLY A 568 12.64 -12.13 -23.09
N LEU A 569 13.48 -12.75 -23.91
CA LEU A 569 14.28 -13.93 -23.57
C LEU A 569 15.74 -13.70 -23.96
N ALA A 570 16.66 -14.09 -23.10
CA ALA A 570 18.09 -14.13 -23.38
C ALA A 570 18.73 -15.32 -22.67
N VAL A 571 19.81 -15.88 -23.23
CA VAL A 571 20.52 -17.01 -22.61
C VAL A 571 21.92 -16.55 -22.22
N ASP A 572 22.37 -16.93 -21.02
CA ASP A 572 23.72 -16.64 -20.56
C ASP A 572 24.75 -17.72 -20.94
N GLY A 573 26.03 -17.46 -20.67
CA GLY A 573 27.12 -18.40 -20.96
C GLY A 573 27.10 -19.70 -20.14
N ARG A 574 26.14 -19.87 -19.21
CA ARG A 574 25.91 -21.10 -18.44
C ARG A 574 24.65 -21.84 -18.91
N ASP A 575 24.11 -21.43 -20.06
CA ASP A 575 22.86 -21.91 -20.65
C ASP A 575 21.62 -21.68 -19.77
N HIS A 576 21.66 -20.71 -18.84
CA HIS A 576 20.46 -20.30 -18.12
C HIS A 576 19.64 -19.35 -18.98
N LEU A 577 18.33 -19.60 -19.03
CA LEU A 577 17.37 -18.76 -19.74
C LEU A 577 16.86 -17.65 -18.82
N TRP A 578 17.14 -16.41 -19.19
CA TRP A 578 16.66 -15.21 -18.53
C TRP A 578 15.40 -14.69 -19.22
N VAL A 579 14.42 -14.29 -18.41
CA VAL A 579 13.08 -13.91 -18.84
C VAL A 579 12.73 -12.55 -18.28
N ALA A 580 12.37 -11.63 -19.17
CA ALA A 580 11.73 -10.37 -18.84
C ALA A 580 10.21 -10.53 -18.98
N ALA A 581 9.47 -10.40 -17.87
CA ALA A 581 8.01 -10.56 -17.84
C ALA A 581 7.31 -9.45 -17.04
N GLY A 582 6.07 -9.13 -17.38
CA GLY A 582 5.17 -8.41 -16.47
C GLY A 582 4.39 -9.38 -15.59
N SER A 583 4.05 -9.03 -14.36
CA SER A 583 3.07 -9.77 -13.56
C SER A 583 1.95 -8.91 -13.01
N ALA A 584 0.72 -9.44 -12.97
CA ALA A 584 -0.36 -8.81 -12.21
C ALA A 584 -0.31 -9.25 -10.72
N GLY A 585 0.05 -8.34 -9.81
CA GLY A 585 -0.10 -8.54 -8.36
C GLY A 585 1.17 -8.81 -7.55
N GLY A 586 2.29 -8.16 -7.87
CA GLY A 586 3.51 -8.19 -7.06
C GLY A 586 3.50 -7.15 -5.92
N LEU A 587 4.41 -6.16 -5.96
CA LEU A 587 4.55 -5.10 -4.94
C LEU A 587 3.37 -4.09 -4.94
N GLY A 588 2.38 -4.31 -5.82
CA GLY A 588 1.22 -3.46 -6.04
C GLY A 588 0.50 -3.86 -7.32
N GLY A 589 0.44 -2.94 -8.30
CA GLY A 589 -0.21 -3.13 -9.60
C GLY A 589 0.46 -4.19 -10.49
N ALA A 590 0.68 -3.86 -11.77
CA ALA A 590 1.52 -4.71 -12.61
C ALA A 590 2.99 -4.45 -12.27
N ASP A 591 3.85 -5.48 -12.16
CA ASP A 591 5.26 -5.32 -11.82
C ASP A 591 6.18 -5.89 -12.91
N ALA A 592 7.38 -5.32 -13.06
CA ALA A 592 8.41 -5.82 -13.98
C ALA A 592 9.22 -6.94 -13.29
N ILE A 593 9.22 -8.14 -13.85
CA ILE A 593 9.94 -9.30 -13.31
C ILE A 593 11.11 -9.66 -14.23
N LEU A 594 12.27 -9.89 -13.60
CA LEU A 594 13.38 -10.64 -14.19
C LEU A 594 13.46 -12.00 -13.52
N ALA A 595 13.39 -13.06 -14.30
CA ALA A 595 13.55 -14.44 -13.82
C ALA A 595 14.65 -15.16 -14.59
N SER A 596 15.25 -16.17 -13.97
CA SER A 596 16.19 -17.08 -14.63
C SER A 596 15.80 -18.51 -14.35
N VAL A 597 15.91 -19.35 -15.37
CA VAL A 597 15.58 -20.78 -15.36
C VAL A 597 16.82 -21.55 -15.81
N ASP A 598 17.16 -22.62 -15.10
CA ASP A 598 18.29 -23.47 -15.46
C ASP A 598 17.99 -24.32 -16.72
N PRO A 599 18.99 -25.00 -17.32
CA PRO A 599 18.79 -25.76 -18.56
C PRO A 599 17.76 -26.89 -18.46
N SER A 600 17.38 -27.29 -17.24
CA SER A 600 16.36 -28.31 -16.98
C SER A 600 14.94 -27.74 -16.90
N GLY A 601 14.78 -26.42 -17.02
CA GLY A 601 13.49 -25.75 -16.94
C GLY A 601 13.07 -25.38 -15.51
N ARG A 602 13.98 -25.45 -14.53
CA ARG A 602 13.70 -25.11 -13.12
C ARG A 602 14.06 -23.65 -12.83
N LEU A 603 13.13 -22.92 -12.21
CA LEU A 603 13.35 -21.54 -11.75
C LEU A 603 14.51 -21.50 -10.74
N VAL A 604 15.52 -20.66 -11.01
CA VAL A 604 16.70 -20.46 -10.15
C VAL A 604 16.84 -19.04 -9.62
N TYR A 605 16.19 -18.08 -10.27
CA TYR A 605 16.15 -16.69 -9.84
C TYR A 605 14.82 -16.07 -10.24
N SER A 606 14.27 -15.21 -9.39
CA SER A 606 13.15 -14.34 -9.75
C SER A 606 13.18 -13.10 -8.88
N ARG A 607 13.01 -11.94 -9.49
CA ARG A 607 12.92 -10.67 -8.79
C ARG A 607 11.95 -9.75 -9.49
N ALA A 608 11.03 -9.17 -8.71
CA ALA A 608 10.20 -8.06 -9.14
C ALA A 608 10.95 -6.73 -8.94
N PHE A 609 10.74 -5.81 -9.86
CA PHE A 609 11.29 -4.47 -9.90
C PHE A 609 10.15 -3.48 -10.13
N GLY A 610 10.23 -2.32 -9.49
CA GLY A 610 9.17 -1.31 -9.58
C GLY A 610 8.78 -0.73 -8.23
N GLY A 611 7.50 -0.37 -8.12
CA GLY A 611 6.88 0.14 -6.91
C GLY A 611 5.39 -0.18 -6.86
N ALA A 612 4.61 0.64 -6.15
CA ALA A 612 3.17 0.38 -6.03
C ALA A 612 2.37 0.70 -7.32
N GLY A 613 3.01 1.34 -8.31
CA GLY A 613 2.43 1.71 -9.61
C GLY A 613 2.34 0.53 -10.58
N ALA A 614 2.05 0.83 -11.85
CA ALA A 614 2.14 -0.15 -12.93
C ALA A 614 3.51 -0.06 -13.60
N ASP A 615 4.24 -1.16 -13.56
CA ASP A 615 5.59 -1.34 -14.04
C ASP A 615 5.64 -2.57 -14.97
N HIS A 616 6.31 -2.43 -16.11
CA HIS A 616 6.32 -3.47 -17.14
C HIS A 616 7.73 -3.71 -17.64
N ALA A 617 8.14 -4.97 -17.68
CA ALA A 617 9.36 -5.37 -18.37
C ALA A 617 9.15 -5.27 -19.90
N THR A 618 10.14 -4.76 -20.62
CA THR A 618 10.09 -4.61 -22.07
C THR A 618 11.13 -5.45 -22.79
N GLY A 619 12.22 -5.84 -22.13
CA GLY A 619 13.21 -6.76 -22.69
C GLY A 619 14.33 -7.12 -21.74
N VAL A 620 15.05 -8.18 -22.09
CA VAL A 620 16.33 -8.58 -21.48
C VAL A 620 17.28 -8.94 -22.62
N ALA A 621 18.54 -8.56 -22.49
CA ALA A 621 19.59 -8.90 -23.44
C ALA A 621 20.88 -9.25 -22.69
N ILE A 622 21.64 -10.21 -23.22
CA ILE A 622 22.87 -10.71 -22.58
C ILE A 622 23.95 -10.82 -23.64
N SER A 623 25.16 -10.40 -23.29
CA SER A 623 26.37 -10.63 -24.07
C SER A 623 27.58 -10.71 -23.15
N GLY A 624 28.34 -11.80 -23.24
CA GLY A 624 29.40 -12.10 -22.27
C GLY A 624 28.84 -12.15 -20.84
N ASP A 625 29.47 -11.40 -19.94
CA ASP A 625 29.05 -11.29 -18.55
C ASP A 625 28.04 -10.15 -18.32
N THR A 626 27.69 -9.37 -19.34
CA THR A 626 26.76 -8.24 -19.22
C THR A 626 25.34 -8.68 -19.51
N LEU A 627 24.45 -8.53 -18.53
CA LEU A 627 23.00 -8.59 -18.70
C LEU A 627 22.41 -7.19 -18.61
N ALA A 628 21.55 -6.83 -19.56
CA ALA A 628 20.75 -5.62 -19.52
C ALA A 628 19.25 -5.97 -19.45
N PHE A 629 18.53 -5.38 -18.50
CA PHE A 629 17.09 -5.55 -18.31
C PHE A 629 16.40 -4.19 -18.40
N ALA A 630 15.42 -4.06 -19.27
CA ALA A 630 14.72 -2.80 -19.51
C ALA A 630 13.22 -2.94 -19.27
N GLY A 631 12.60 -1.82 -18.93
CA GLY A 631 11.18 -1.72 -18.72
C GLY A 631 10.68 -0.30 -18.65
N ARG A 632 9.41 -0.15 -18.27
CA ARG A 632 8.78 1.13 -17.94
C ARG A 632 8.16 1.07 -16.55
N PHE A 633 8.05 2.21 -15.88
CA PHE A 633 7.50 2.30 -14.53
C PHE A 633 6.65 3.55 -14.34
N THR A 634 5.72 3.52 -13.38
CA THR A 634 4.89 4.67 -13.03
C THR A 634 4.89 4.95 -11.54
N GLY A 635 4.74 6.22 -11.16
CA GLY A 635 4.73 6.60 -9.76
C GLY A 635 6.10 6.41 -9.10
N ARG A 636 6.08 6.06 -7.81
CA ARG A 636 7.31 5.87 -7.01
C ARG A 636 7.79 4.43 -7.12
N ALA A 637 8.96 4.22 -7.70
CA ALA A 637 9.60 2.91 -7.83
C ALA A 637 10.97 2.88 -7.15
N THR A 638 11.39 1.70 -6.69
CA THR A 638 12.71 1.50 -6.07
C THR A 638 13.50 0.48 -6.87
N PHE A 639 14.72 0.85 -7.24
CA PHE A 639 15.58 -0.02 -7.99
C PHE A 639 17.03 0.10 -7.51
N GLY A 640 17.66 -1.03 -7.19
CA GLY A 640 19.04 -1.04 -6.68
C GLY A 640 19.25 -0.21 -5.40
N GLY A 641 18.18 0.02 -4.61
CA GLY A 641 18.20 0.89 -3.42
C GLY A 641 17.91 2.37 -3.70
N SER A 642 17.91 2.79 -4.97
CA SER A 642 17.56 4.14 -5.38
C SER A 642 16.06 4.27 -5.59
N VAL A 643 15.47 5.34 -5.05
CA VAL A 643 14.05 5.65 -5.26
C VAL A 643 13.92 6.68 -6.38
N VAL A 644 13.12 6.35 -7.38
CA VAL A 644 12.76 7.22 -8.50
C VAL A 644 11.26 7.47 -8.51
N VAL A 645 10.85 8.64 -9.00
CA VAL A 645 9.45 9.04 -9.05
C VAL A 645 9.13 9.52 -10.45
N SER A 646 8.17 8.87 -11.10
CA SER A 646 7.58 9.31 -12.34
C SER A 646 6.18 9.85 -12.11
N THR A 647 5.81 10.92 -12.83
CA THR A 647 4.44 11.45 -12.87
C THR A 647 3.57 10.76 -13.94
N ASP A 648 4.19 9.96 -14.81
CA ASP A 648 3.55 9.15 -15.85
C ASP A 648 4.34 7.83 -16.05
N TYR A 649 4.49 7.30 -17.27
CA TYR A 649 5.43 6.22 -17.59
C TYR A 649 6.83 6.77 -17.89
N ASP A 650 7.84 6.27 -17.17
CA ASP A 650 9.27 6.49 -17.47
C ASP A 650 9.95 5.16 -17.84
N VAL A 651 11.01 5.20 -18.66
CA VAL A 651 11.80 4.02 -19.03
C VAL A 651 12.92 3.79 -18.02
N PHE A 652 13.19 2.52 -17.67
CA PHE A 652 14.37 2.14 -16.90
C PHE A 652 15.22 1.11 -17.66
N VAL A 653 16.52 1.09 -17.34
CA VAL A 653 17.45 0.04 -17.73
C VAL A 653 18.33 -0.32 -16.54
N LEU A 654 18.50 -1.62 -16.31
CA LEU A 654 19.37 -2.21 -15.30
C LEU A 654 20.49 -2.94 -16.01
N SER A 655 21.71 -2.85 -15.50
CA SER A 655 22.80 -3.73 -15.92
C SER A 655 23.23 -4.64 -14.77
N MET A 656 23.69 -5.85 -15.09
CA MET A 656 24.25 -6.81 -14.14
C MET A 656 25.48 -7.46 -14.73
N GLY A 657 26.46 -7.76 -13.86
CA GLY A 657 27.45 -8.80 -14.13
C GLY A 657 26.88 -10.18 -13.77
N LEU A 658 27.02 -11.17 -14.66
CA LEU A 658 26.47 -12.51 -14.50
C LEU A 658 27.39 -13.52 -13.81
#